data_AF-A0A364L4W7-F1
#
_entry.id   AF-A0A364L4W7-F1
#
_cell.length_a   1.000
_cell.length_b   1.000
_cell.length_c   1.000
_cell.angle_alpha   90.00
_cell.angle_beta   90.00
_cell.angle_gamma   90.00
#
_symmetry.space_group_name_H-M   'P 1'
#
loop_
_entity.id
_entity.type
_entity.pdbx_description
1 polymer ?
#
loop_
_entity_poly.entity_id
_entity_poly.type
_entity_poly.pdbx_seq_one_letter_code
_entity_poly.pdbx_strand_id
1 'polypeptide(L)'
;MPTVRQASLCVLLTLGMVWAKSTPPYKNPHLPVEQRVADLLGRMTIEDKMAQLMQGDITNWMNQTTGAFNSSGLVANMEEKAGSFYVGYPISWEMLTSNIQKGQDYLIHNTTLGIPAVVQSEGIHGFLIGNATIFNSPIGYGSSWNRDLVQKMGQIIGQEARALGVTQLFAPLADLARELRYGRVEETNSEDPYLAGEIAYNYVKGLQSQNVSATVKHYLGFSNPEQGLNTGPVHGGQRELRTTYDGVPAVADYQTLTTLLRGEWGYDYWVTSDAGATDRLCSAFRLCQDSPIDSEAVTLAVLPAGNDVEMGGGSFNFKTIPQLVASGKLKTSIVDTAVSRLLRAKFEMGLFETPYPGAPADKWSDLIHTPESLQVARDLDRESIVLLENHNSTLPLKKSGSIAVIGPMAHGFMNYGDYVVYQSQYRGVTPLDGIKAAVGDQATINYAQGCERWSNDQSGFDEAIEAAKKSDVAVVIVGTWSRDQEQLWEGLNATTGEHVDLNDLSLVGAQAPLVKAIADTGVPTVVVFSSGKPVTETWISNSTSALVQQFYPSEQGGYALADVLFGDYNPSGKLSVSFPRSVGALPIYYDYLNSGRSIGDSGFITENDTIVFGHQYVIGSPLPWYEFGYGKSYSTFNYGTVNLDKTNVTATDTVTVSVDVTNEDTSRNATEVIQVYVVDEYASVVVPNRQLKGFDKVVFGAGEKKTVQISLDVSDLGLWNVNMQYVVEPGAFNVLVGSSSLDIRGNATFYVS
;
A
#
# COMPACT_ATOMS: atom_id res chain seq x y z
N MET A 1 106.73 -11.04 -7.14
CA MET A 1 105.51 -10.22 -7.14
C MET A 1 104.57 -10.77 -8.20
N PRO A 2 103.28 -11.02 -7.90
CA PRO A 2 102.38 -11.74 -8.80
C PRO A 2 101.59 -10.81 -9.72
N THR A 3 101.24 -11.30 -10.91
CA THR A 3 100.23 -10.72 -11.80
C THR A 3 98.93 -11.52 -11.71
N VAL A 4 97.84 -10.88 -11.31
CA VAL A 4 96.51 -11.49 -11.23
C VAL A 4 95.82 -11.40 -12.61
N ARG A 5 95.22 -12.50 -13.07
CA ARG A 5 94.29 -12.49 -14.22
C ARG A 5 92.85 -12.53 -13.74
N GLN A 6 91.99 -11.80 -14.44
CA GLN A 6 90.55 -11.68 -14.17
C GLN A 6 89.79 -12.98 -14.49
N ALA A 7 88.71 -13.23 -13.76
CA ALA A 7 87.64 -14.12 -14.15
C ALA A 7 86.31 -13.33 -14.12
N SER A 8 85.57 -13.35 -15.22
CA SER A 8 84.31 -12.63 -15.36
C SER A 8 83.16 -13.39 -14.70
N LEU A 9 82.37 -12.72 -13.87
CA LEU A 9 81.12 -13.26 -13.32
C LEU A 9 79.93 -12.56 -13.97
N CYS A 10 79.18 -13.29 -14.81
CA CYS A 10 77.91 -12.81 -15.36
C CYS A 10 76.79 -13.02 -14.32
N VAL A 11 76.16 -11.94 -13.87
CA VAL A 11 74.96 -11.99 -13.03
C VAL A 11 73.72 -11.87 -13.92
N LEU A 12 72.97 -12.96 -14.04
CA LEU A 12 71.66 -12.98 -14.68
C LEU A 12 70.60 -12.42 -13.71
N LEU A 13 70.17 -11.17 -13.94
CA LEU A 13 69.04 -10.56 -13.25
C LEU A 13 67.73 -10.98 -13.94
N THR A 14 67.05 -11.98 -13.38
CA THR A 14 65.68 -12.32 -13.77
C THR A 14 64.69 -11.32 -13.17
N LEU A 15 64.24 -10.34 -13.94
CA LEU A 15 63.09 -9.52 -13.57
C LEU A 15 61.82 -10.38 -13.59
N GLY A 16 61.32 -10.74 -12.41
CA GLY A 16 59.95 -11.21 -12.26
C GLY A 16 58.97 -10.06 -12.40
N MET A 17 58.37 -9.89 -13.59
CA MET A 17 57.20 -9.02 -13.74
C MET A 17 56.01 -9.63 -12.98
N VAL A 18 55.74 -9.11 -11.78
CA VAL A 18 54.47 -9.34 -11.09
C VAL A 18 53.40 -8.57 -11.85
N TRP A 19 52.69 -9.26 -12.74
CA TRP A 19 51.46 -8.74 -13.33
C TRP A 19 50.42 -8.64 -12.21
N ALA A 20 50.17 -7.42 -11.74
CA ALA A 20 49.00 -7.17 -10.89
C ALA A 20 47.75 -7.59 -11.66
N LYS A 21 46.95 -8.51 -11.10
CA LYS A 21 45.63 -8.84 -11.67
C LYS A 21 44.79 -7.57 -11.65
N SER A 22 44.51 -7.01 -12.82
CA SER A 22 43.61 -5.86 -12.97
C SER A 22 42.24 -6.20 -12.40
N THR A 23 41.73 -5.37 -11.48
CA THR A 23 40.35 -5.47 -10.99
C THR A 23 39.38 -5.51 -12.18
N PRO A 24 38.45 -6.47 -12.24
CA PRO A 24 37.45 -6.52 -13.31
C PRO A 24 36.65 -5.21 -13.39
N PRO A 25 36.35 -4.69 -14.59
CA PRO A 25 35.58 -3.45 -14.76
C PRO A 25 34.28 -3.41 -13.94
N TYR A 26 33.52 -4.50 -13.85
CA TYR A 26 32.29 -4.51 -13.05
C TYR A 26 32.50 -4.27 -11.54
N LYS A 27 33.71 -4.47 -10.99
CA LYS A 27 34.06 -4.16 -9.60
C LYS A 27 34.67 -2.75 -9.41
N ASN A 28 34.69 -1.92 -10.46
CA ASN A 28 35.15 -0.53 -10.37
C ASN A 28 33.95 0.43 -10.24
N PRO A 29 33.71 1.05 -9.07
CA PRO A 29 32.59 1.97 -8.86
C PRO A 29 32.71 3.29 -9.66
N HIS A 30 33.86 3.57 -10.26
CA HIS A 30 34.07 4.77 -11.09
C HIS A 30 33.67 4.58 -12.56
N LEU A 31 33.22 3.39 -12.97
CA LEU A 31 32.69 3.15 -14.32
C LEU A 31 31.16 3.33 -14.36
N PRO A 32 30.59 3.84 -15.47
CA PRO A 32 29.15 3.91 -15.66
C PRO A 32 28.48 2.54 -15.47
N VAL A 33 27.28 2.53 -14.88
CA VAL A 33 26.51 1.30 -14.57
C VAL A 33 26.40 0.38 -15.78
N GLU A 34 26.04 0.90 -16.96
CA GLU A 34 25.94 0.11 -18.19
C GLU A 34 27.25 -0.59 -18.60
N GLN A 35 28.41 0.01 -18.33
CA GLN A 35 29.71 -0.64 -18.58
C GLN A 35 29.96 -1.77 -17.57
N ARG A 36 29.53 -1.59 -16.32
CA ARG A 36 29.64 -2.62 -15.27
C ARG A 36 28.69 -3.79 -15.54
N VAL A 37 27.44 -3.51 -15.97
CA VAL A 37 26.46 -4.51 -16.41
C VAL A 37 27.00 -5.30 -17.60
N ALA A 38 27.45 -4.64 -18.67
CA ALA A 38 27.97 -5.31 -19.86
C ALA A 38 29.22 -6.18 -19.56
N ASP A 39 30.16 -5.69 -18.74
CA ASP A 39 31.35 -6.45 -18.35
C ASP A 39 31.02 -7.66 -17.47
N LEU A 40 30.06 -7.54 -16.54
CA LEU A 40 29.63 -8.66 -15.70
C LEU A 40 28.85 -9.71 -16.51
N LEU A 41 27.88 -9.27 -17.31
CA LEU A 41 27.03 -10.15 -18.13
C LEU A 41 27.83 -10.97 -19.14
N GLY A 42 28.90 -10.39 -19.70
CA GLY A 42 29.84 -11.07 -20.59
C GLY A 42 30.74 -12.11 -19.92
N ARG A 43 30.73 -12.20 -18.58
CA ARG A 43 31.49 -13.18 -17.78
C ARG A 43 30.63 -14.33 -17.24
N MET A 44 29.31 -14.19 -17.26
CA MET A 44 28.36 -15.15 -16.72
C MET A 44 28.06 -16.29 -17.69
N THR A 45 27.99 -17.53 -17.18
CA THR A 45 27.44 -18.68 -17.92
C THR A 45 25.91 -18.56 -18.05
N ILE A 46 25.25 -19.53 -18.72
CA ILE A 46 23.78 -19.53 -18.77
C ILE A 46 23.16 -19.96 -17.44
N GLU A 47 23.88 -20.78 -16.65
CA GLU A 47 23.54 -21.19 -15.30
C GLU A 47 23.66 -20.01 -14.32
N ASP A 48 24.76 -19.25 -14.36
CA ASP A 48 24.91 -17.99 -13.59
C ASP A 48 23.73 -17.03 -13.87
N LYS A 49 23.31 -16.93 -15.14
CA LYS A 49 22.20 -16.08 -15.58
C LYS A 49 20.86 -16.58 -15.08
N MET A 50 20.57 -17.87 -15.26
CA MET A 50 19.37 -18.53 -14.71
C MET A 50 19.28 -18.33 -13.20
N ALA A 51 20.39 -18.48 -12.47
CA ALA A 51 20.43 -18.30 -11.03
C ALA A 51 20.14 -16.86 -10.57
N GLN A 52 20.33 -15.85 -11.43
CA GLN A 52 19.88 -14.49 -11.14
C GLN A 52 18.37 -14.29 -11.33
N LEU A 53 17.68 -15.15 -12.08
CA LEU A 53 16.27 -14.97 -12.46
C LEU A 53 15.29 -15.84 -11.65
N MET A 54 15.76 -16.53 -10.61
CA MET A 54 14.91 -17.26 -9.67
C MET A 54 15.15 -16.78 -8.24
N GLN A 55 14.05 -16.55 -7.53
CA GLN A 55 14.08 -16.15 -6.13
C GLN A 55 14.49 -17.33 -5.22
N GLY A 56 15.50 -17.12 -4.40
CA GLY A 56 15.88 -18.02 -3.31
C GLY A 56 15.07 -17.76 -2.04
N ASP A 57 15.38 -18.51 -0.98
CA ASP A 57 14.73 -18.32 0.32
C ASP A 57 15.71 -18.60 1.46
N ILE A 58 15.72 -17.74 2.49
CA ILE A 58 16.63 -17.87 3.64
C ILE A 58 16.50 -19.22 4.37
N THR A 59 15.31 -19.83 4.32
CA THR A 59 15.00 -21.07 5.02
C THR A 59 15.61 -22.30 4.37
N ASN A 60 16.09 -22.17 3.11
CA ASN A 60 16.91 -23.20 2.46
C ASN A 60 18.19 -23.48 3.25
N TRP A 61 18.76 -22.47 3.94
CA TRP A 61 19.95 -22.62 4.79
C TRP A 61 19.75 -22.32 6.27
N MET A 62 18.54 -21.94 6.70
CA MET A 62 18.22 -21.63 8.08
C MET A 62 16.95 -22.36 8.52
N ASN A 63 17.06 -23.23 9.52
CA ASN A 63 15.88 -23.78 10.17
C ASN A 63 15.16 -22.70 10.99
N GLN A 64 13.93 -22.35 10.60
CA GLN A 64 13.15 -21.25 11.20
C GLN A 64 12.97 -21.39 12.72
N THR A 65 12.76 -22.60 13.23
CA THR A 65 12.47 -22.87 14.65
C THR A 65 13.71 -22.85 15.54
N THR A 66 14.87 -23.29 15.03
CA THR A 66 16.09 -23.51 15.84
C THR A 66 17.25 -22.58 15.48
N GLY A 67 17.15 -21.82 14.40
CA GLY A 67 18.25 -21.03 13.83
C GLY A 67 19.39 -21.86 13.24
N ALA A 68 19.26 -23.20 13.21
CA ALA A 68 20.33 -24.09 12.77
C ALA A 68 20.69 -23.87 11.29
N PHE A 69 22.00 -23.73 11.04
CA PHE A 69 22.53 -23.46 9.71
C PHE A 69 22.73 -24.74 8.89
N ASN A 70 22.21 -24.75 7.67
CA ASN A 70 22.33 -25.84 6.70
C ASN A 70 23.23 -25.41 5.52
N SER A 71 24.51 -25.79 5.57
CA SER A 71 25.51 -25.35 4.58
C SER A 71 25.28 -25.93 3.18
N SER A 72 24.82 -27.17 3.05
CA SER A 72 24.50 -27.75 1.73
C SER A 72 23.25 -27.12 1.12
N GLY A 73 22.28 -26.72 1.95
CA GLY A 73 21.12 -25.94 1.51
C GLY A 73 21.49 -24.54 1.03
N LEU A 74 22.49 -23.89 1.64
CA LEU A 74 23.02 -22.61 1.15
C LEU A 74 23.65 -22.78 -0.24
N VAL A 75 24.52 -23.78 -0.41
CA VAL A 75 25.16 -24.08 -1.70
C VAL A 75 24.09 -24.33 -2.77
N ALA A 76 23.15 -25.23 -2.52
CA ALA A 76 22.09 -25.56 -3.48
C ALA A 76 21.19 -24.35 -3.82
N ASN A 77 20.90 -23.47 -2.86
CA ASN A 77 20.20 -22.22 -3.15
C ASN A 77 21.03 -21.33 -4.07
N MET A 78 22.31 -21.11 -3.79
CA MET A 78 23.13 -20.17 -4.53
C MET A 78 23.62 -20.72 -5.90
N GLU A 79 23.56 -22.03 -6.12
CA GLU A 79 23.76 -22.64 -7.45
C GLU A 79 22.56 -22.41 -8.39
N GLU A 80 21.33 -22.32 -7.86
CA GLU A 80 20.11 -22.23 -8.68
C GLU A 80 19.35 -20.89 -8.57
N LYS A 81 19.52 -20.12 -7.48
CA LYS A 81 18.61 -19.04 -7.04
C LYS A 81 19.35 -17.95 -6.24
N ALA A 82 20.40 -17.40 -6.84
CA ALA A 82 21.31 -16.39 -6.28
C ALA A 82 20.94 -14.93 -6.61
N GLY A 83 19.86 -14.68 -7.38
CA GLY A 83 19.42 -13.34 -7.75
C GLY A 83 18.98 -12.52 -6.54
N SER A 84 18.05 -13.09 -5.79
CA SER A 84 17.50 -12.53 -4.57
C SER A 84 17.06 -13.64 -3.63
N PHE A 85 16.71 -13.32 -2.39
CA PHE A 85 16.03 -14.27 -1.51
C PHE A 85 15.06 -13.58 -0.55
N TYR A 86 13.96 -14.28 -0.25
CA TYR A 86 12.96 -13.82 0.72
C TYR A 86 13.40 -14.12 2.16
N VAL A 87 12.99 -13.23 3.09
CA VAL A 87 13.35 -13.29 4.52
C VAL A 87 12.22 -12.95 5.49
N GLY A 88 11.00 -12.67 5.02
CA GLY A 88 9.87 -12.23 5.86
C GLY A 88 9.26 -13.37 6.67
N TYR A 89 9.96 -13.77 7.74
CA TYR A 89 9.59 -14.84 8.66
C TYR A 89 9.49 -14.33 10.11
N PRO A 90 8.66 -14.95 10.98
CA PRO A 90 8.52 -14.56 12.39
C PRO A 90 9.71 -15.04 13.26
N ILE A 91 10.90 -14.54 12.96
CA ILE A 91 12.18 -14.91 13.59
C ILE A 91 12.83 -13.74 14.34
N SER A 92 13.84 -14.01 15.15
CA SER A 92 14.60 -12.96 15.84
C SER A 92 15.51 -12.18 14.89
N TRP A 93 15.77 -10.91 15.23
CA TRP A 93 16.65 -10.02 14.46
C TRP A 93 18.06 -10.60 14.25
N GLU A 94 18.58 -11.36 15.22
CA GLU A 94 19.88 -12.04 15.15
C GLU A 94 19.86 -13.27 14.24
N MET A 95 18.78 -14.06 14.24
CA MET A 95 18.63 -15.17 13.29
C MET A 95 18.52 -14.65 11.85
N LEU A 96 17.76 -13.58 11.64
CA LEU A 96 17.64 -12.90 10.35
C LEU A 96 18.99 -12.36 9.87
N THR A 97 19.58 -11.44 10.62
CA THR A 97 20.87 -10.78 10.35
C THR A 97 21.97 -11.79 10.05
N SER A 98 22.19 -12.77 10.94
CA SER A 98 23.31 -13.70 10.81
C SER A 98 23.16 -14.68 9.65
N ASN A 99 21.94 -14.96 9.18
CA ASN A 99 21.72 -15.83 8.02
C ASN A 99 21.68 -15.05 6.70
N ILE A 100 21.25 -13.78 6.69
CA ILE A 100 21.51 -12.86 5.56
C ILE A 100 23.02 -12.73 5.33
N GLN A 101 23.79 -12.47 6.40
CA GLN A 101 25.24 -12.30 6.29
C GLN A 101 25.92 -13.54 5.71
N LYS A 102 25.61 -14.75 6.20
CA LYS A 102 26.14 -16.01 5.62
C LYS A 102 25.84 -16.15 4.13
N GLY A 103 24.64 -15.74 3.69
CA GLY A 103 24.24 -15.75 2.28
C GLY A 103 25.10 -14.82 1.43
N GLN A 104 25.28 -13.57 1.87
CA GLN A 104 26.12 -12.59 1.17
C GLN A 104 27.60 -12.99 1.21
N ASP A 105 28.13 -13.41 2.36
CA ASP A 105 29.52 -13.86 2.52
C ASP A 105 29.84 -15.03 1.58
N TYR A 106 28.93 -16.02 1.46
CA TYR A 106 29.09 -17.12 0.51
C TYR A 106 29.13 -16.62 -0.95
N LEU A 107 28.22 -15.70 -1.33
CA LEU A 107 28.24 -15.12 -2.67
C LEU A 107 29.58 -14.43 -2.94
N ILE A 108 30.03 -13.54 -2.04
CA ILE A 108 31.24 -12.72 -2.21
C ILE A 108 32.55 -13.54 -2.15
N HIS A 109 32.62 -14.59 -1.32
CA HIS A 109 33.87 -15.33 -1.06
C HIS A 109 33.94 -16.73 -1.67
N ASN A 110 32.80 -17.36 -1.99
CA ASN A 110 32.75 -18.73 -2.50
C ASN A 110 32.25 -18.85 -3.95
N THR A 111 31.82 -17.76 -4.60
CA THR A 111 31.51 -17.73 -6.04
C THR A 111 32.55 -16.97 -6.85
N THR A 112 32.67 -17.29 -8.15
CA THR A 112 33.66 -16.67 -9.06
C THR A 112 33.41 -15.18 -9.30
N LEU A 113 32.15 -14.76 -9.36
CA LEU A 113 31.76 -13.40 -9.73
C LEU A 113 31.47 -12.52 -8.50
N GLY A 114 31.06 -13.09 -7.37
CA GLY A 114 30.74 -12.31 -6.18
C GLY A 114 29.61 -11.32 -6.42
N ILE A 115 28.51 -11.81 -7.02
CA ILE A 115 27.31 -11.02 -7.27
C ILE A 115 26.48 -11.03 -5.98
N PRO A 116 26.25 -9.89 -5.32
CA PRO A 116 25.43 -9.83 -4.11
C PRO A 116 23.96 -10.12 -4.43
N ALA A 117 23.23 -10.70 -3.48
CA ALA A 117 21.80 -10.93 -3.61
C ALA A 117 20.98 -9.70 -3.19
N VAL A 118 19.80 -9.51 -3.78
CA VAL A 118 18.77 -8.64 -3.18
C VAL A 118 18.09 -9.40 -2.03
N VAL A 119 17.87 -8.75 -0.89
CA VAL A 119 17.31 -9.36 0.32
C VAL A 119 15.91 -8.80 0.54
N GLN A 120 14.89 -9.65 0.53
CA GLN A 120 13.50 -9.25 0.27
C GLN A 120 12.58 -9.55 1.44
N SER A 121 11.77 -8.57 1.86
CA SER A 121 10.70 -8.76 2.86
C SER A 121 9.45 -7.93 2.49
N GLU A 122 8.43 -7.95 3.34
CA GLU A 122 7.24 -7.12 3.22
C GLU A 122 7.38 -5.80 4.00
N GLY A 123 6.68 -4.77 3.52
CA GLY A 123 6.82 -3.39 4.01
C GLY A 123 5.53 -2.57 4.09
N ILE A 124 4.36 -3.17 3.85
CA ILE A 124 3.11 -2.47 3.47
C ILE A 124 2.74 -1.30 4.40
N HIS A 125 2.77 -1.52 5.72
CA HIS A 125 2.53 -0.48 6.74
C HIS A 125 3.45 -0.64 7.95
N GLY A 126 4.68 -1.08 7.69
CA GLY A 126 5.67 -1.46 8.69
C GLY A 126 6.62 -2.50 8.11
N PHE A 127 7.84 -2.60 8.64
CA PHE A 127 8.74 -3.68 8.24
C PHE A 127 8.27 -5.00 8.88
N LEU A 128 8.05 -6.05 8.06
CA LEU A 128 7.54 -7.34 8.54
C LEU A 128 8.58 -8.13 9.36
N ILE A 129 8.76 -7.73 10.61
CA ILE A 129 9.56 -8.45 11.62
C ILE A 129 9.03 -8.16 13.04
N GLY A 130 9.31 -9.05 13.99
CA GLY A 130 8.90 -8.86 15.39
C GLY A 130 9.41 -7.54 15.96
N ASN A 131 8.55 -6.79 16.66
CA ASN A 131 8.85 -5.51 17.32
C ASN A 131 9.34 -4.35 16.43
N ALA A 132 9.19 -4.40 15.10
CA ALA A 132 9.30 -3.21 14.24
C ALA A 132 8.07 -2.28 14.41
N THR A 133 8.14 -1.02 13.96
CA THR A 133 6.99 -0.10 14.10
C THR A 133 5.85 -0.48 13.14
N ILE A 134 4.63 -0.60 13.69
CA ILE A 134 3.39 -0.81 12.92
C ILE A 134 2.64 0.52 12.75
N PHE A 135 2.52 0.98 11.51
CA PHE A 135 1.68 2.10 11.09
C PHE A 135 0.24 1.62 10.83
N ASN A 136 -0.71 2.54 10.62
CA ASN A 136 -2.06 2.18 10.21
C ASN A 136 -2.09 1.64 8.77
N SER A 137 -3.09 0.82 8.42
CA SER A 137 -3.13 0.17 7.10
C SER A 137 -3.30 1.18 5.95
N PRO A 138 -2.87 0.86 4.71
CA PRO A 138 -2.82 1.80 3.58
C PRO A 138 -4.10 2.54 3.25
N ILE A 139 -5.26 1.88 3.31
CA ILE A 139 -6.55 2.56 3.06
C ILE A 139 -6.82 3.67 4.10
N GLY A 140 -6.29 3.47 5.31
CA GLY A 140 -6.24 4.43 6.40
C GLY A 140 -5.31 5.58 6.10
N TYR A 141 -4.01 5.34 5.92
CA TYR A 141 -3.08 6.46 5.68
C TYR A 141 -3.32 7.18 4.35
N GLY A 142 -3.94 6.55 3.36
CA GLY A 142 -4.49 7.22 2.18
C GLY A 142 -5.55 8.26 2.55
N SER A 143 -6.38 7.96 3.56
CA SER A 143 -7.36 8.91 4.11
C SER A 143 -6.73 10.07 4.92
N SER A 144 -5.41 10.06 5.14
CA SER A 144 -4.69 11.22 5.68
C SER A 144 -4.50 12.34 4.66
N TRP A 145 -4.43 12.02 3.35
CA TRP A 145 -4.06 12.96 2.28
C TRP A 145 -2.74 13.72 2.57
N ASN A 146 -1.81 13.10 3.31
CA ASN A 146 -0.55 13.72 3.74
C ASN A 146 0.67 13.06 3.07
N ARG A 147 1.13 13.67 1.97
CA ARG A 147 2.30 13.24 1.19
C ARG A 147 3.58 13.15 2.03
N ASP A 148 3.82 14.15 2.88
CA ASP A 148 5.06 14.29 3.63
C ASP A 148 5.18 13.26 4.76
N LEU A 149 4.08 13.00 5.49
CA LEU A 149 4.07 11.95 6.51
C LEU A 149 4.20 10.55 5.90
N VAL A 150 3.60 10.28 4.74
CA VAL A 150 3.80 9.01 4.02
C VAL A 150 5.24 8.87 3.53
N GLN A 151 5.86 9.94 3.02
CA GLN A 151 7.28 9.91 2.67
C GLN A 151 8.16 9.63 3.90
N LYS A 152 7.84 10.24 5.05
CA LYS A 152 8.55 10.02 6.32
C LYS A 152 8.37 8.60 6.87
N MET A 153 7.16 8.04 6.77
CA MET A 153 6.89 6.63 7.07
C MET A 153 7.74 5.71 6.19
N GLY A 154 7.79 5.93 4.87
CA GLY A 154 8.63 5.16 3.95
C GLY A 154 10.13 5.22 4.31
N GLN A 155 10.63 6.39 4.73
CA GLN A 155 12.00 6.54 5.24
C GLN A 155 12.26 5.68 6.48
N ILE A 156 11.32 5.68 7.44
CA ILE A 156 11.42 4.89 8.67
C ILE A 156 11.41 3.40 8.35
N ILE A 157 10.43 2.93 7.56
CA ILE A 157 10.33 1.51 7.16
C ILE A 157 11.62 1.06 6.44
N GLY A 158 12.18 1.90 5.57
CA GLY A 158 13.49 1.66 4.94
C GLY A 158 14.66 1.61 5.93
N GLN A 159 14.68 2.46 6.96
CA GLN A 159 15.69 2.44 8.01
C GLN A 159 15.62 1.13 8.82
N GLU A 160 14.43 0.73 9.25
CA GLU A 160 14.23 -0.50 10.05
C GLU A 160 14.61 -1.76 9.26
N ALA A 161 14.19 -1.84 8.00
CA ALA A 161 14.54 -2.94 7.10
C ALA A 161 16.06 -3.01 6.86
N ARG A 162 16.68 -1.87 6.52
CA ARG A 162 18.12 -1.80 6.25
C ARG A 162 18.97 -2.10 7.48
N ALA A 163 18.51 -1.74 8.69
CA ALA A 163 19.21 -2.06 9.93
C ALA A 163 19.44 -3.57 10.12
N LEU A 164 18.56 -4.44 9.59
CA LEU A 164 18.72 -5.90 9.63
C LEU A 164 19.32 -6.48 8.33
N GLY A 165 19.75 -5.63 7.38
CA GLY A 165 20.37 -6.04 6.12
C GLY A 165 19.39 -6.37 4.99
N VAL A 166 18.10 -6.03 5.13
CA VAL A 166 17.10 -6.13 4.05
C VAL A 166 17.31 -4.99 3.05
N THR A 167 17.20 -5.29 1.75
CA THR A 167 17.53 -4.34 0.67
C THR A 167 16.42 -4.15 -0.36
N GLN A 168 15.31 -4.89 -0.25
CA GLN A 168 14.08 -4.66 -1.00
C GLN A 168 12.87 -4.94 -0.12
N LEU A 169 11.81 -4.13 -0.27
CA LEU A 169 10.50 -4.43 0.28
C LEU A 169 9.45 -4.57 -0.83
N PHE A 170 8.51 -5.49 -0.65
CA PHE A 170 7.38 -5.72 -1.56
C PHE A 170 6.24 -4.73 -1.32
N ALA A 171 6.57 -3.44 -1.41
CA ALA A 171 5.66 -2.31 -1.20
C ALA A 171 6.11 -1.10 -2.05
N PRO A 172 5.21 -0.15 -2.37
CA PRO A 172 3.80 -0.09 -1.98
C PRO A 172 2.88 -0.84 -2.95
N LEU A 173 1.63 -1.07 -2.55
CA LEU A 173 0.59 -1.35 -3.52
C LEU A 173 0.20 -0.04 -4.23
N ALA A 174 -0.01 -0.12 -5.55
CA ALA A 174 -0.61 0.94 -6.37
C ALA A 174 -1.94 0.51 -7.01
N ASP A 175 -2.45 -0.66 -6.59
CA ASP A 175 -3.80 -1.12 -6.86
C ASP A 175 -4.86 -0.18 -6.28
N LEU A 176 -6.08 -0.20 -6.85
CA LEU A 176 -7.18 0.73 -6.51
C LEU A 176 -8.37 0.01 -5.84
N ALA A 177 -8.97 0.61 -4.82
CA ALA A 177 -10.12 0.09 -4.06
C ALA A 177 -11.46 0.09 -4.84
N ARG A 178 -11.55 -0.58 -6.00
CA ARG A 178 -12.69 -0.45 -6.92
C ARG A 178 -13.73 -1.58 -6.80
N GLU A 179 -13.33 -2.74 -6.27
CA GLU A 179 -14.23 -3.81 -5.84
C GLU A 179 -14.14 -3.98 -4.32
N LEU A 180 -15.18 -3.59 -3.59
CA LEU A 180 -15.13 -3.51 -2.11
C LEU A 180 -15.30 -4.86 -1.40
N ARG A 181 -15.77 -5.89 -2.12
CA ARG A 181 -15.86 -7.26 -1.60
C ARG A 181 -14.49 -7.90 -1.38
N TYR A 182 -13.54 -7.59 -2.25
CA TYR A 182 -12.17 -8.08 -2.27
C TYR A 182 -11.45 -7.87 -0.94
N GLY A 183 -10.75 -8.90 -0.45
CA GLY A 183 -10.10 -8.90 0.87
C GLY A 183 -9.05 -7.81 1.05
N ARG A 184 -8.20 -7.59 0.02
CA ARG A 184 -7.01 -6.71 0.05
C ARG A 184 -7.29 -5.23 -0.20
N VAL A 185 -8.54 -4.77 -0.05
CA VAL A 185 -8.89 -3.33 -0.08
C VAL A 185 -8.07 -2.54 0.94
N GLU A 186 -7.82 -3.13 2.12
CA GLU A 186 -7.08 -2.49 3.20
C GLU A 186 -5.64 -2.11 2.83
N GLU A 187 -5.03 -2.85 1.90
CA GLU A 187 -3.67 -2.66 1.41
C GLU A 187 -3.57 -1.60 0.29
N THR A 188 -4.69 -1.19 -0.29
CA THR A 188 -4.73 -0.15 -1.34
C THR A 188 -4.78 1.25 -0.73
N ASN A 189 -4.20 2.24 -1.42
CA ASN A 189 -4.17 3.62 -0.90
C ASN A 189 -5.49 4.38 -1.12
N SER A 190 -6.25 4.06 -2.18
CA SER A 190 -7.47 4.78 -2.58
C SER A 190 -8.25 4.05 -3.68
N GLU A 191 -9.51 4.42 -3.94
CA GLU A 191 -10.19 4.12 -5.22
C GLU A 191 -9.73 5.03 -6.39
N ASP A 192 -9.11 6.17 -6.07
CA ASP A 192 -8.71 7.24 -6.99
C ASP A 192 -7.29 7.06 -7.54
N PRO A 193 -7.08 7.16 -8.87
CA PRO A 193 -5.75 7.04 -9.48
C PRO A 193 -4.74 8.12 -9.03
N TYR A 194 -5.16 9.37 -8.83
CA TYR A 194 -4.25 10.48 -8.51
C TYR A 194 -3.76 10.37 -7.06
N LEU A 195 -4.67 10.20 -6.10
CA LEU A 195 -4.33 10.02 -4.70
C LEU A 195 -3.48 8.75 -4.49
N ALA A 196 -3.86 7.62 -5.11
CA ALA A 196 -3.08 6.39 -5.01
C ALA A 196 -1.66 6.56 -5.60
N GLY A 197 -1.54 7.23 -6.75
CA GLY A 197 -0.24 7.54 -7.39
C GLY A 197 0.64 8.44 -6.52
N GLU A 198 0.09 9.51 -5.96
CA GLU A 198 0.81 10.46 -5.11
C GLU A 198 1.29 9.82 -3.79
N ILE A 199 0.45 8.99 -3.17
CA ILE A 199 0.80 8.25 -1.94
C ILE A 199 1.87 7.20 -2.25
N ALA A 200 1.73 6.43 -3.33
CA ALA A 200 2.73 5.45 -3.75
C ALA A 200 4.08 6.11 -4.13
N TYR A 201 4.07 7.22 -4.86
CA TYR A 201 5.27 7.99 -5.21
C TYR A 201 6.03 8.43 -3.95
N ASN A 202 5.34 9.02 -2.97
CA ASN A 202 5.96 9.49 -1.75
C ASN A 202 6.48 8.33 -0.88
N TYR A 203 5.76 7.20 -0.80
CA TYR A 203 6.25 5.99 -0.16
C TYR A 203 7.55 5.49 -0.83
N VAL A 204 7.57 5.34 -2.16
CA VAL A 204 8.74 4.87 -2.94
C VAL A 204 9.93 5.80 -2.73
N LYS A 205 9.73 7.11 -2.81
CA LYS A 205 10.76 8.13 -2.59
C LYS A 205 11.30 8.09 -1.16
N GLY A 206 10.45 7.86 -0.17
CA GLY A 206 10.83 7.67 1.22
C GLY A 206 11.71 6.44 1.41
N LEU A 207 11.23 5.28 0.96
CA LEU A 207 11.90 3.98 1.07
C LEU A 207 13.26 3.96 0.34
N GLN A 208 13.29 4.39 -0.92
CA GLN A 208 14.51 4.36 -1.74
C GLN A 208 15.56 5.39 -1.31
N SER A 209 15.20 6.41 -0.51
CA SER A 209 16.19 7.30 0.13
C SER A 209 17.14 6.56 1.07
N GLN A 210 16.78 5.36 1.52
CA GLN A 210 17.61 4.49 2.35
C GLN A 210 18.42 3.46 1.54
N ASN A 211 18.41 3.53 0.20
CA ASN A 211 18.91 2.48 -0.70
C ASN A 211 18.22 1.11 -0.49
N VAL A 212 16.96 1.11 -0.06
CA VAL A 212 16.09 -0.08 -0.05
C VAL A 212 15.18 0.01 -1.27
N SER A 213 15.21 -0.98 -2.15
CA SER A 213 14.36 -1.01 -3.35
C SER A 213 12.89 -1.10 -2.95
N ALA A 214 12.05 -0.30 -3.58
CA ALA A 214 10.62 -0.52 -3.59
C ALA A 214 10.24 -1.63 -4.59
N THR A 215 9.01 -2.11 -4.50
CA THR A 215 8.37 -2.98 -5.50
C THR A 215 6.90 -2.56 -5.61
N VAL A 216 6.57 -1.79 -6.64
CA VAL A 216 5.19 -1.37 -6.90
C VAL A 216 4.39 -2.57 -7.37
N LYS A 217 3.34 -2.96 -6.62
CA LYS A 217 2.52 -4.16 -6.89
C LYS A 217 1.01 -3.85 -6.94
N HIS A 218 0.18 -4.63 -7.64
CA HIS A 218 0.49 -5.82 -8.45
C HIS A 218 0.27 -5.48 -9.95
N TYR A 219 1.35 -5.38 -10.73
CA TYR A 219 1.31 -4.86 -12.11
C TYR A 219 0.65 -5.84 -13.10
N LEU A 220 -0.46 -5.50 -13.77
CA LEU A 220 -1.37 -4.40 -13.42
C LEU A 220 -2.82 -4.86 -13.40
N GLY A 221 -3.59 -4.27 -12.48
CA GLY A 221 -5.05 -4.33 -12.52
C GLY A 221 -5.69 -5.40 -11.67
N PHE A 222 -5.09 -5.72 -10.54
CA PHE A 222 -5.44 -6.89 -9.73
C PHE A 222 -6.72 -6.73 -8.90
N SER A 223 -6.97 -5.51 -8.38
CA SER A 223 -7.95 -5.22 -7.32
C SER A 223 -9.40 -4.97 -7.77
N ASN A 224 -9.79 -5.48 -8.94
CA ASN A 224 -11.18 -5.49 -9.39
C ASN A 224 -11.65 -6.90 -9.83
N PRO A 225 -11.39 -7.96 -9.04
CA PRO A 225 -11.66 -9.33 -9.47
C PRO A 225 -13.15 -9.63 -9.58
N GLU A 226 -13.50 -10.50 -10.52
CA GLU A 226 -14.87 -10.99 -10.67
C GLU A 226 -15.40 -11.58 -9.36
N GLN A 227 -16.65 -11.22 -9.02
CA GLN A 227 -17.32 -11.51 -7.74
C GLN A 227 -16.62 -10.96 -6.48
N GLY A 228 -15.49 -10.25 -6.60
CA GLY A 228 -14.66 -9.84 -5.48
C GLY A 228 -13.74 -10.93 -4.93
N LEU A 229 -13.52 -12.03 -5.65
CA LEU A 229 -12.76 -13.19 -5.16
C LEU A 229 -11.26 -13.04 -5.43
N ASN A 230 -10.41 -13.33 -4.43
CA ASN A 230 -8.97 -13.19 -4.54
C ASN A 230 -8.39 -13.95 -5.74
N THR A 231 -7.57 -13.26 -6.54
CA THR A 231 -7.00 -13.77 -7.80
C THR A 231 -8.01 -14.14 -8.90
N GLY A 232 -9.27 -13.74 -8.76
CA GLY A 232 -10.28 -13.86 -9.80
C GLY A 232 -9.92 -13.06 -11.07
N PRO A 233 -10.42 -13.45 -12.26
CA PRO A 233 -10.18 -12.71 -13.48
C PRO A 233 -10.81 -11.31 -13.41
N VAL A 234 -10.29 -10.37 -14.20
CA VAL A 234 -10.77 -9.00 -14.26
C VAL A 234 -11.29 -8.71 -15.67
N HIS A 235 -12.48 -8.13 -15.76
CA HIS A 235 -13.08 -7.69 -17.02
C HIS A 235 -12.80 -6.19 -17.25
N GLY A 236 -12.38 -5.86 -18.46
CA GLY A 236 -12.18 -4.50 -19.00
C GLY A 236 -11.68 -4.61 -20.45
N GLY A 237 -11.75 -3.54 -21.24
CA GLY A 237 -11.14 -3.46 -22.57
C GLY A 237 -9.89 -2.56 -22.57
N GLN A 238 -9.10 -2.50 -23.65
CA GLN A 238 -7.80 -1.79 -23.64
C GLN A 238 -7.83 -0.30 -23.23
N ARG A 239 -8.96 0.42 -23.41
CA ARG A 239 -9.12 1.77 -22.85
C ARG A 239 -9.29 1.73 -21.35
N GLU A 240 -10.01 0.73 -20.83
CA GLU A 240 -9.79 0.32 -19.46
C GLU A 240 -8.33 -0.11 -19.25
N LEU A 241 -7.65 -1.04 -19.93
CA LEU A 241 -6.22 -1.38 -19.66
C LEU A 241 -5.19 -0.22 -19.60
N ARG A 242 -5.53 1.00 -20.05
CA ARG A 242 -4.71 2.23 -19.92
C ARG A 242 -5.30 3.31 -18.97
N THR A 243 -6.38 2.94 -18.28
CA THR A 243 -7.17 3.67 -17.26
C THR A 243 -7.54 2.76 -16.05
N THR A 244 -7.32 1.44 -16.15
CA THR A 244 -7.96 0.23 -15.52
C THR A 244 -7.43 -1.09 -16.20
N TYR A 245 -8.23 -2.02 -16.81
CA TYR A 245 -7.90 -3.50 -16.94
C TYR A 245 -8.28 -4.27 -18.27
N ASP A 246 -7.85 -5.54 -18.49
CA ASP A 246 -8.21 -6.56 -19.55
C ASP A 246 -7.79 -8.02 -19.15
N GLY A 247 -8.18 -9.06 -19.90
CA GLY A 247 -8.15 -10.50 -19.54
C GLY A 247 -7.00 -11.39 -20.04
N VAL A 248 -5.79 -10.85 -20.27
CA VAL A 248 -4.55 -11.65 -20.47
C VAL A 248 -3.85 -11.85 -19.12
N PRO A 249 -3.27 -13.03 -18.78
CA PRO A 249 -2.55 -13.18 -17.52
C PRO A 249 -1.38 -12.20 -17.41
N ALA A 250 -1.43 -11.30 -16.42
CA ALA A 250 -0.46 -10.20 -16.26
C ALA A 250 1.01 -10.67 -16.26
N VAL A 251 1.30 -11.81 -15.64
CA VAL A 251 2.63 -12.46 -15.58
C VAL A 251 3.21 -12.84 -16.97
N ALA A 252 2.37 -12.88 -18.02
CA ALA A 252 2.74 -13.28 -19.38
C ALA A 252 2.27 -12.28 -20.46
N ASP A 253 1.84 -11.07 -20.08
CA ASP A 253 1.36 -10.08 -21.05
C ASP A 253 2.48 -9.18 -21.59
N TYR A 254 2.88 -9.42 -22.84
CA TYR A 254 3.87 -8.61 -23.56
C TYR A 254 3.41 -7.17 -23.84
N GLN A 255 2.09 -6.92 -23.96
CA GLN A 255 1.58 -5.57 -24.24
C GLN A 255 1.81 -4.66 -23.05
N THR A 256 1.47 -5.10 -21.84
CA THR A 256 1.73 -4.31 -20.62
C THR A 256 3.19 -4.40 -20.19
N LEU A 257 3.76 -5.60 -20.00
CA LEU A 257 5.10 -5.77 -19.46
C LEU A 257 6.22 -5.27 -20.37
N THR A 258 6.07 -5.29 -21.69
CA THR A 258 7.11 -4.81 -22.62
C THR A 258 6.69 -3.60 -23.44
N THR A 259 5.51 -3.61 -24.07
CA THR A 259 5.14 -2.50 -24.97
C THR A 259 4.87 -1.20 -24.19
N LEU A 260 4.06 -1.26 -23.14
CA LEU A 260 3.77 -0.12 -22.26
C LEU A 260 4.94 0.17 -21.31
N LEU A 261 5.23 -0.73 -20.36
CA LEU A 261 6.17 -0.49 -19.26
C LEU A 261 7.60 -0.16 -19.74
N ARG A 262 8.06 -0.76 -20.84
CA ARG A 262 9.43 -0.53 -21.38
C ARG A 262 9.42 0.36 -22.62
N GLY A 263 8.49 0.15 -23.55
CA GLY A 263 8.43 0.90 -24.82
C GLY A 263 7.93 2.33 -24.68
N GLU A 264 6.94 2.56 -23.81
CA GLU A 264 6.33 3.89 -23.61
C GLU A 264 6.83 4.58 -22.34
N TRP A 265 6.96 3.85 -21.23
CA TRP A 265 7.40 4.42 -19.93
C TRP A 265 8.91 4.35 -19.68
N GLY A 266 9.67 3.60 -20.50
CA GLY A 266 11.12 3.52 -20.38
C GLY A 266 11.65 2.88 -19.09
N TYR A 267 10.91 1.95 -18.47
CA TYR A 267 11.34 1.30 -17.22
C TYR A 267 12.58 0.40 -17.41
N ASP A 268 13.71 0.87 -16.89
CA ASP A 268 15.03 0.23 -17.02
C ASP A 268 15.29 -0.96 -16.10
N TYR A 269 14.43 -1.22 -15.11
CA TYR A 269 14.65 -2.26 -14.10
C TYR A 269 13.77 -3.50 -14.34
N TRP A 270 13.69 -4.36 -13.33
CA TRP A 270 13.22 -5.74 -13.43
C TRP A 270 11.80 -5.91 -12.87
N VAL A 271 11.08 -6.90 -13.39
CA VAL A 271 9.77 -7.34 -12.88
C VAL A 271 9.92 -8.74 -12.27
N THR A 272 9.29 -8.97 -11.11
CA THR A 272 9.10 -10.30 -10.53
C THR A 272 7.68 -10.78 -10.78
N SER A 273 7.50 -12.09 -10.89
CA SER A 273 6.18 -12.68 -10.72
C SER A 273 5.73 -12.52 -9.27
N ASP A 274 4.43 -12.64 -9.02
CA ASP A 274 3.92 -12.90 -7.66
C ASP A 274 4.15 -14.37 -7.26
N ALA A 275 3.89 -14.71 -6.00
CA ALA A 275 4.15 -16.03 -5.42
C ALA A 275 3.36 -17.13 -6.16
N GLY A 276 4.07 -18.09 -6.74
CA GLY A 276 3.49 -19.16 -7.56
C GLY A 276 2.74 -18.70 -8.83
N ALA A 277 2.83 -17.42 -9.21
CA ALA A 277 2.05 -16.88 -10.32
C ALA A 277 2.46 -17.43 -11.70
N THR A 278 3.69 -17.94 -11.84
CA THR A 278 4.14 -18.63 -13.06
C THR A 278 3.41 -19.95 -13.28
N ASP A 279 3.24 -20.77 -12.24
CA ASP A 279 2.51 -22.04 -12.29
C ASP A 279 1.03 -21.85 -12.65
N ARG A 280 0.44 -20.70 -12.25
CA ARG A 280 -0.97 -20.36 -12.55
C ARG A 280 -1.29 -20.36 -14.05
N LEU A 281 -0.32 -20.20 -14.94
CA LEU A 281 -0.54 -20.35 -16.39
C LEU A 281 -1.11 -21.73 -16.75
N CYS A 282 -0.65 -22.79 -16.10
CA CYS A 282 -1.15 -24.15 -16.35
C CYS A 282 -2.25 -24.55 -15.35
N SER A 283 -2.10 -24.18 -14.08
CA SER A 283 -2.98 -24.65 -12.99
C SER A 283 -4.30 -23.88 -12.87
N ALA A 284 -4.31 -22.57 -13.17
CA ALA A 284 -5.49 -21.72 -13.10
C ALA A 284 -6.00 -21.32 -14.49
N PHE A 285 -5.13 -20.71 -15.31
CA PHE A 285 -5.49 -20.15 -16.62
C PHE A 285 -5.58 -21.18 -17.75
N ARG A 286 -5.13 -22.43 -17.50
CA ARG A 286 -5.24 -23.59 -18.43
C ARG A 286 -4.59 -23.37 -19.81
N LEU A 287 -3.52 -22.58 -19.87
CA LEU A 287 -2.77 -22.29 -21.10
C LEU A 287 -1.70 -23.35 -21.42
N CYS A 288 -1.42 -24.26 -20.50
CA CYS A 288 -0.43 -25.33 -20.62
C CYS A 288 -0.80 -26.55 -19.76
N GLN A 289 -0.07 -27.67 -19.90
CA GLN A 289 -0.31 -28.87 -19.10
C GLN A 289 0.12 -28.65 -17.63
N ASP A 290 -0.75 -29.05 -16.71
CA ASP A 290 -0.63 -28.81 -15.26
C ASP A 290 0.01 -30.00 -14.50
N SER A 291 -0.17 -31.23 -15.00
CA SER A 291 0.32 -32.44 -14.32
C SER A 291 0.91 -33.46 -15.31
N PRO A 292 2.24 -33.72 -15.27
CA PRO A 292 3.25 -32.82 -14.71
C PRO A 292 3.18 -31.44 -15.38
N ILE A 293 3.62 -30.39 -14.67
CA ILE A 293 3.60 -29.03 -15.19
C ILE A 293 4.54 -28.87 -16.39
N ASP A 294 4.09 -28.18 -17.44
CA ASP A 294 4.90 -27.84 -18.61
C ASP A 294 5.74 -26.58 -18.35
N SER A 295 6.83 -26.75 -17.59
CA SER A 295 7.75 -25.67 -17.26
C SER A 295 8.44 -25.03 -18.48
N GLU A 296 8.53 -25.74 -19.60
CA GLU A 296 9.01 -25.14 -20.85
C GLU A 296 7.99 -24.12 -21.39
N ALA A 297 6.71 -24.50 -21.44
CA ALA A 297 5.64 -23.58 -21.85
C ALA A 297 5.50 -22.37 -20.92
N VAL A 298 5.58 -22.57 -19.60
CA VAL A 298 5.57 -21.47 -18.61
C VAL A 298 6.73 -20.49 -18.88
N THR A 299 7.95 -20.99 -19.00
CA THR A 299 9.14 -20.14 -19.20
C THR A 299 9.10 -19.39 -20.54
N LEU A 300 8.61 -20.03 -21.60
CA LEU A 300 8.46 -19.43 -22.92
C LEU A 300 7.32 -18.40 -23.02
N ALA A 301 6.34 -18.43 -22.11
CA ALA A 301 5.31 -17.41 -22.01
C ALA A 301 5.77 -16.21 -21.15
N VAL A 302 6.30 -16.48 -19.95
CA VAL A 302 6.59 -15.47 -18.92
C VAL A 302 7.83 -14.62 -19.25
N LEU A 303 8.98 -15.26 -19.50
CA LEU A 303 10.25 -14.53 -19.62
C LEU A 303 10.30 -13.64 -20.90
N PRO A 304 9.84 -14.10 -22.08
CA PRO A 304 9.76 -13.25 -23.26
C PRO A 304 8.70 -12.13 -23.18
N ALA A 305 7.66 -12.27 -22.34
CA ALA A 305 6.68 -11.20 -22.11
C ALA A 305 7.30 -9.98 -21.41
N GLY A 306 8.32 -10.21 -20.58
CA GLY A 306 9.03 -9.17 -19.83
C GLY A 306 8.93 -9.28 -18.31
N ASN A 307 8.44 -10.41 -17.79
CA ASN A 307 8.56 -10.78 -16.39
C ASN A 307 9.94 -11.41 -16.18
N ASP A 308 10.87 -10.66 -15.59
CA ASP A 308 12.29 -10.98 -15.56
C ASP A 308 12.66 -12.07 -14.55
N VAL A 309 12.00 -12.10 -13.39
CA VAL A 309 12.31 -12.99 -12.25
C VAL A 309 11.10 -13.85 -11.88
N GLU A 310 11.33 -15.14 -11.62
CA GLU A 310 10.34 -16.05 -11.05
C GLU A 310 10.45 -16.07 -9.52
N MET A 311 9.34 -15.73 -8.85
CA MET A 311 9.21 -15.80 -7.39
C MET A 311 9.03 -17.24 -6.89
N GLY A 312 9.30 -17.49 -5.61
CA GLY A 312 8.96 -18.74 -4.94
C GLY A 312 7.45 -19.03 -4.89
N GLY A 313 7.08 -20.13 -4.22
CA GLY A 313 5.69 -20.59 -4.12
C GLY A 313 5.17 -21.38 -5.32
N GLY A 314 5.91 -21.43 -6.44
CA GLY A 314 5.65 -22.28 -7.60
C GLY A 314 6.70 -23.37 -7.83
N SER A 315 6.71 -23.92 -9.05
CA SER A 315 7.54 -25.06 -9.44
C SER A 315 8.98 -24.72 -9.87
N PHE A 316 9.37 -23.44 -9.86
CA PHE A 316 10.67 -22.94 -10.35
C PHE A 316 10.92 -23.34 -11.81
N ASN A 317 9.98 -22.97 -12.68
CA ASN A 317 9.95 -23.31 -14.10
C ASN A 317 11.17 -22.78 -14.88
N PHE A 318 11.72 -21.64 -14.46
CA PHE A 318 12.89 -20.99 -15.07
C PHE A 318 14.17 -21.85 -14.97
N LYS A 319 14.18 -22.93 -14.18
CA LYS A 319 15.21 -23.99 -14.25
C LYS A 319 15.38 -24.57 -15.66
N THR A 320 14.37 -24.46 -16.52
CA THR A 320 14.44 -24.91 -17.92
C THR A 320 15.24 -23.97 -18.84
N ILE A 321 15.61 -22.75 -18.41
CA ILE A 321 16.30 -21.75 -19.25
C ILE A 321 17.55 -22.30 -19.97
N PRO A 322 18.50 -22.99 -19.31
CA PRO A 322 19.68 -23.54 -19.99
C PRO A 322 19.32 -24.53 -21.11
N GLN A 323 18.34 -25.41 -20.88
CA GLN A 323 17.82 -26.36 -21.87
C GLN A 323 17.11 -25.67 -23.03
N LEU A 324 16.30 -24.65 -22.75
CA LEU A 324 15.59 -23.86 -23.77
C LEU A 324 16.54 -23.05 -24.65
N VAL A 325 17.63 -22.52 -24.08
CA VAL A 325 18.69 -21.84 -24.84
C VAL A 325 19.51 -22.84 -25.67
N ALA A 326 19.93 -23.96 -25.07
CA ALA A 326 20.71 -25.00 -25.78
C ALA A 326 19.93 -25.65 -26.94
N SER A 327 18.61 -25.78 -26.82
CA SER A 327 17.72 -26.27 -27.88
C SER A 327 17.31 -25.18 -28.90
N GLY A 328 17.67 -23.92 -28.67
CA GLY A 328 17.34 -22.79 -29.55
C GLY A 328 15.88 -22.30 -29.46
N LYS A 329 15.08 -22.81 -28.52
CA LYS A 329 13.70 -22.36 -28.26
C LYS A 329 13.66 -20.96 -27.62
N LEU A 330 14.62 -20.66 -26.76
CA LEU A 330 14.78 -19.37 -26.10
C LEU A 330 16.07 -18.68 -26.57
N LYS A 331 15.99 -17.40 -26.94
CA LYS A 331 17.18 -16.62 -27.33
C LYS A 331 17.93 -16.16 -26.09
N THR A 332 19.25 -16.36 -26.04
CA THR A 332 20.11 -15.86 -24.94
C THR A 332 19.93 -14.38 -24.68
N SER A 333 19.70 -13.57 -25.73
CA SER A 333 19.46 -12.12 -25.61
C SER A 333 18.25 -11.74 -24.74
N ILE A 334 17.25 -12.62 -24.61
CA ILE A 334 16.09 -12.40 -23.74
C ILE A 334 16.52 -12.57 -22.27
N VAL A 335 17.23 -13.66 -21.97
CA VAL A 335 17.82 -13.93 -20.65
C VAL A 335 18.80 -12.82 -20.26
N ASP A 336 19.66 -12.41 -21.20
CA ASP A 336 20.62 -11.32 -21.04
C ASP A 336 19.94 -9.99 -20.70
N THR A 337 18.77 -9.70 -21.27
CA THR A 337 17.99 -8.50 -20.99
C THR A 337 17.44 -8.52 -19.56
N ALA A 338 16.84 -9.63 -19.15
CA ALA A 338 16.30 -9.82 -17.80
C ALA A 338 17.39 -9.73 -16.72
N VAL A 339 18.54 -10.38 -16.95
CA VAL A 339 19.69 -10.30 -16.04
C VAL A 339 20.26 -8.88 -15.99
N SER A 340 20.34 -8.19 -17.13
CA SER A 340 20.83 -6.80 -17.16
C SER A 340 20.00 -5.85 -16.31
N ARG A 341 18.67 -6.00 -16.34
CA ARG A 341 17.71 -5.20 -15.54
C ARG A 341 17.94 -5.39 -14.03
N LEU A 342 18.12 -6.64 -13.58
CA LEU A 342 18.41 -6.93 -12.17
C LEU A 342 19.81 -6.46 -11.76
N LEU A 343 20.83 -6.68 -12.61
CA LEU A 343 22.19 -6.23 -12.33
C LEU A 343 22.29 -4.70 -12.24
N ARG A 344 21.59 -3.96 -13.11
CA ARG A 344 21.47 -2.49 -13.05
C ARG A 344 20.98 -2.03 -11.68
N ALA A 345 19.85 -2.58 -11.23
CA ALA A 345 19.31 -2.28 -9.89
C ALA A 345 20.36 -2.58 -8.79
N LYS A 346 21.01 -3.75 -8.81
CA LYS A 346 22.05 -4.10 -7.83
C LYS A 346 23.25 -3.14 -7.80
N PHE A 347 23.66 -2.61 -8.95
CA PHE A 347 24.72 -1.59 -9.04
C PHE A 347 24.25 -0.23 -8.50
N GLU A 348 23.05 0.22 -8.84
CA GLU A 348 22.53 1.53 -8.42
C GLU A 348 22.15 1.57 -6.94
N MET A 349 21.71 0.45 -6.37
CA MET A 349 21.56 0.24 -4.92
C MET A 349 22.91 0.23 -4.18
N GLY A 350 24.04 0.16 -4.90
CA GLY A 350 25.39 0.11 -4.31
C GLY A 350 25.76 -1.23 -3.68
N LEU A 351 25.08 -2.33 -4.01
CA LEU A 351 25.31 -3.64 -3.38
C LEU A 351 26.69 -4.22 -3.70
N PHE A 352 27.29 -3.86 -4.84
CA PHE A 352 28.65 -4.30 -5.17
C PHE A 352 29.72 -3.60 -4.32
N GLU A 353 29.40 -2.43 -3.75
CA GLU A 353 30.27 -1.65 -2.87
C GLU A 353 29.98 -1.93 -1.39
N THR A 354 28.73 -2.22 -1.04
CA THR A 354 28.28 -2.59 0.31
C THR A 354 27.28 -3.76 0.23
N PRO A 355 27.76 -5.01 0.09
CA PRO A 355 26.89 -6.18 -0.13
C PRO A 355 26.08 -6.58 1.11
N TYR A 356 26.50 -6.13 2.29
CA TYR A 356 25.77 -6.31 3.54
C TYR A 356 25.65 -4.94 4.25
N PRO A 357 24.51 -4.24 4.12
CA PRO A 357 24.31 -2.91 4.69
C PRO A 357 23.74 -2.92 6.12
N GLY A 358 23.62 -4.11 6.75
CA GLY A 358 23.05 -4.26 8.09
C GLY A 358 23.84 -3.56 9.19
N ALA A 359 23.12 -3.05 10.18
CA ALA A 359 23.71 -2.43 11.36
C ALA A 359 24.17 -3.51 12.38
N PRO A 360 25.20 -3.23 13.19
CA PRO A 360 25.60 -4.13 14.26
C PRO A 360 24.52 -4.20 15.36
N ALA A 361 24.50 -5.32 16.10
CA ALA A 361 23.42 -5.62 17.03
C ALA A 361 23.22 -4.59 18.16
N ASP A 362 24.28 -3.88 18.56
CA ASP A 362 24.26 -2.80 19.56
C ASP A 362 23.63 -1.48 19.04
N LYS A 363 23.16 -1.47 17.78
CA LYS A 363 22.50 -0.32 17.13
C LYS A 363 21.05 -0.58 16.74
N TRP A 364 20.54 -1.81 16.84
CA TRP A 364 19.17 -2.11 16.39
C TRP A 364 18.11 -1.33 17.17
N SER A 365 18.24 -1.19 18.50
CA SER A 365 17.33 -0.38 19.31
C SER A 365 17.42 1.14 19.08
N ASP A 366 18.51 1.61 18.44
CA ASP A 366 18.66 3.02 18.06
C ASP A 366 18.01 3.32 16.69
N LEU A 367 17.60 2.27 15.95
CA LEU A 367 17.17 2.35 14.55
C LEU A 367 15.78 1.76 14.29
N ILE A 368 15.33 0.80 15.12
CA ILE A 368 14.06 0.08 15.02
C ILE A 368 13.23 0.40 16.26
N HIS A 369 11.93 0.66 16.08
CA HIS A 369 10.98 0.96 17.17
C HIS A 369 11.33 2.23 17.97
N THR A 370 11.88 3.22 17.27
CA THR A 370 12.34 4.48 17.87
C THR A 370 11.18 5.35 18.39
N PRO A 371 11.42 6.27 19.34
CA PRO A 371 10.42 7.26 19.75
C PRO A 371 9.91 8.13 18.58
N GLU A 372 10.74 8.38 17.57
CA GLU A 372 10.35 9.11 16.36
C GLU A 372 9.39 8.29 15.49
N SER A 373 9.66 6.99 15.28
CA SER A 373 8.78 6.14 14.49
C SER A 373 7.42 5.93 15.15
N LEU A 374 7.39 5.78 16.48
CA LEU A 374 6.13 5.77 17.25
C LEU A 374 5.36 7.09 17.15
N GLN A 375 6.05 8.24 17.21
CA GLN A 375 5.40 9.54 17.05
C GLN A 375 4.81 9.71 15.64
N VAL A 376 5.54 9.36 14.58
CA VAL A 376 5.04 9.40 13.19
C VAL A 376 3.88 8.41 12.99
N ALA A 377 3.91 7.24 13.64
CA ALA A 377 2.79 6.29 13.60
C ALA A 377 1.52 6.86 14.22
N ARG A 378 1.61 7.50 15.40
CA ARG A 378 0.47 8.21 16.02
C ARG A 378 -0.01 9.39 15.18
N ASP A 379 0.92 10.16 14.63
CA ASP A 379 0.61 11.34 13.81
C ASP A 379 -0.13 10.97 12.53
N LEU A 380 0.38 9.98 11.79
CA LEU A 380 -0.26 9.52 10.56
C LEU A 380 -1.65 8.91 10.84
N ASP A 381 -1.77 8.10 11.89
CA ASP A 381 -3.05 7.49 12.30
C ASP A 381 -4.10 8.54 12.67
N ARG A 382 -3.78 9.51 13.54
CA ARG A 382 -4.76 10.57 13.91
C ARG A 382 -5.10 11.51 12.75
N GLU A 383 -4.17 11.72 11.82
CA GLU A 383 -4.44 12.44 10.57
C GLU A 383 -5.33 11.65 9.59
N SER A 384 -5.40 10.33 9.75
CA SER A 384 -6.19 9.40 8.92
C SER A 384 -7.62 9.19 9.41
N ILE A 385 -7.91 9.51 10.67
CA ILE A 385 -9.25 9.33 11.26
C ILE A 385 -10.23 10.31 10.60
N VAL A 386 -11.31 9.75 10.06
CA VAL A 386 -12.36 10.50 9.36
C VAL A 386 -13.57 10.64 10.28
N LEU A 387 -13.95 11.89 10.57
CA LEU A 387 -15.22 12.17 11.24
C LEU A 387 -16.34 12.09 10.19
N LEU A 388 -17.21 11.10 10.32
CA LEU A 388 -18.33 10.90 9.40
C LEU A 388 -19.56 11.69 9.84
N GLU A 389 -19.94 11.63 11.12
CA GLU A 389 -21.03 12.42 11.69
C GLU A 389 -20.69 13.00 13.06
N ASN A 390 -21.28 14.14 13.38
CA ASN A 390 -21.21 14.77 14.70
C ASN A 390 -22.44 15.64 14.93
N HIS A 391 -23.43 15.10 15.64
CA HIS A 391 -24.69 15.77 15.92
C HIS A 391 -24.62 16.49 17.26
N ASN A 392 -25.25 17.67 17.34
CA ASN A 392 -25.33 18.50 18.55
C ASN A 392 -23.97 18.80 19.21
N SER A 393 -22.88 18.80 18.43
CA SER A 393 -21.49 18.94 18.91
C SER A 393 -21.13 17.94 20.02
N THR A 394 -21.55 16.68 19.86
CA THR A 394 -21.24 15.58 20.81
C THR A 394 -19.74 15.33 20.92
N LEU A 395 -19.04 15.37 19.78
CA LEU A 395 -17.58 15.40 19.75
C LEU A 395 -17.06 16.85 19.62
N PRO A 396 -15.97 17.22 20.29
CA PRO A 396 -15.15 16.37 21.16
C PRO A 396 -15.79 16.10 22.53
N LEU A 397 -15.51 14.92 23.08
CA LEU A 397 -15.88 14.51 24.43
C LEU A 397 -15.16 15.36 25.48
N LYS A 398 -15.77 15.49 26.66
CA LYS A 398 -15.13 16.09 27.83
C LYS A 398 -14.26 15.05 28.53
N LYS A 399 -13.07 15.45 28.99
CA LYS A 399 -12.22 14.66 29.90
C LYS A 399 -12.75 14.68 31.34
N SER A 400 -14.04 14.41 31.53
CA SER A 400 -14.74 14.48 32.83
C SER A 400 -16.06 13.71 32.81
N GLY A 401 -16.53 13.25 33.97
CA GLY A 401 -17.82 12.56 34.10
C GLY A 401 -17.66 11.04 34.05
N SER A 402 -18.59 10.33 33.44
CA SER A 402 -18.48 8.89 33.16
C SER A 402 -18.63 8.56 31.67
N ILE A 403 -17.77 7.68 31.17
CA ILE A 403 -17.69 7.29 29.75
C ILE A 403 -17.77 5.77 29.68
N ALA A 404 -18.74 5.25 28.95
CA ALA A 404 -18.78 3.83 28.61
C ALA A 404 -17.88 3.58 27.39
N VAL A 405 -17.07 2.52 27.45
CA VAL A 405 -16.22 2.09 26.33
C VAL A 405 -16.59 0.65 26.03
N ILE A 406 -17.25 0.43 24.90
CA ILE A 406 -18.00 -0.79 24.60
C ILE A 406 -17.57 -1.38 23.26
N GLY A 407 -17.62 -2.70 23.13
CA GLY A 407 -17.57 -3.40 21.85
C GLY A 407 -16.33 -4.28 21.65
N PRO A 408 -16.40 -5.24 20.71
CA PRO A 408 -15.35 -6.24 20.52
C PRO A 408 -13.99 -5.66 20.14
N MET A 409 -13.95 -4.50 19.47
CA MET A 409 -12.71 -3.85 19.01
C MET A 409 -12.18 -2.82 20.02
N ALA A 410 -12.83 -2.67 21.17
CA ALA A 410 -12.43 -1.69 22.18
C ALA A 410 -11.18 -2.09 22.99
N HIS A 411 -11.00 -3.39 23.25
CA HIS A 411 -9.90 -3.93 24.06
C HIS A 411 -9.70 -5.44 23.82
N GLY A 412 -8.71 -6.04 24.49
CA GLY A 412 -8.46 -7.49 24.47
C GLY A 412 -7.62 -8.00 23.30
N PHE A 413 -7.62 -7.30 22.17
CA PHE A 413 -6.69 -7.47 21.05
C PHE A 413 -6.48 -6.13 20.34
N MET A 414 -5.37 -5.98 19.61
CA MET A 414 -5.21 -4.90 18.63
C MET A 414 -5.74 -5.33 17.26
N ASN A 415 -6.64 -4.51 16.70
CA ASN A 415 -7.33 -4.78 15.44
C ASN A 415 -6.50 -4.36 14.22
N TYR A 416 -5.27 -4.85 14.11
CA TYR A 416 -4.42 -4.60 12.93
C TYR A 416 -5.02 -5.22 11.67
N GLY A 417 -4.59 -4.68 10.52
CA GLY A 417 -4.79 -5.31 9.21
C GLY A 417 -3.95 -6.57 9.02
N ASP A 418 -3.94 -7.10 7.80
CA ASP A 418 -3.01 -8.14 7.40
C ASP A 418 -1.57 -7.61 7.24
N TYR A 419 -0.67 -8.45 6.72
CA TYR A 419 0.76 -8.14 6.56
C TYR A 419 1.48 -7.60 7.82
N VAL A 420 0.96 -7.90 9.01
CA VAL A 420 1.70 -7.87 10.27
C VAL A 420 2.25 -9.25 10.61
N VAL A 421 3.38 -9.28 11.33
CA VAL A 421 4.04 -10.53 11.76
C VAL A 421 3.24 -11.23 12.86
N TYR A 422 3.38 -12.55 12.96
CA TYR A 422 2.72 -13.38 13.98
C TYR A 422 2.80 -12.77 15.39
N GLN A 423 1.70 -12.86 16.14
CA GLN A 423 1.55 -12.35 17.51
C GLN A 423 1.52 -10.81 17.66
N SER A 424 1.59 -10.03 16.57
CA SER A 424 1.52 -8.56 16.65
C SER A 424 0.31 -8.04 17.41
N GLN A 425 -0.86 -8.68 17.26
CA GLN A 425 -2.14 -8.33 17.90
C GLN A 425 -2.11 -8.25 19.44
N TYR A 426 -1.07 -8.79 20.10
CA TYR A 426 -0.91 -8.76 21.56
C TYR A 426 -0.10 -7.55 22.09
N ARG A 427 0.38 -6.67 21.20
CA ARG A 427 1.04 -5.40 21.56
C ARG A 427 0.40 -4.21 20.84
N GLY A 428 0.54 -3.03 21.41
CA GLY A 428 -0.03 -1.77 20.91
C GLY A 428 -1.03 -1.19 21.91
N VAL A 429 -1.61 -0.04 21.57
CA VAL A 429 -2.49 0.73 22.43
C VAL A 429 -3.93 0.60 21.94
N THR A 430 -4.77 -0.12 22.68
CA THR A 430 -6.19 -0.31 22.30
C THR A 430 -7.00 0.98 22.52
N PRO A 431 -8.18 1.14 21.90
CA PRO A 431 -9.10 2.24 22.18
C PRO A 431 -9.35 2.47 23.68
N LEU A 432 -9.54 1.41 24.46
CA LEU A 432 -9.73 1.50 25.91
C LEU A 432 -8.49 2.06 26.63
N ASP A 433 -7.28 1.65 26.24
CA ASP A 433 -6.04 2.11 26.86
C ASP A 433 -5.78 3.59 26.56
N GLY A 434 -6.00 3.98 25.30
CA GLY A 434 -5.86 5.37 24.87
C GLY A 434 -6.87 6.30 25.55
N ILE A 435 -8.14 5.89 25.63
CA ILE A 435 -9.19 6.66 26.33
C ILE A 435 -8.86 6.80 27.82
N LYS A 436 -8.45 5.71 28.50
CA LYS A 436 -8.02 5.75 29.91
C LYS A 436 -6.84 6.71 30.11
N ALA A 437 -5.83 6.64 29.26
CA ALA A 437 -4.65 7.50 29.34
C ALA A 437 -4.98 8.99 29.11
N ALA A 438 -5.93 9.29 28.21
CA ALA A 438 -6.34 10.66 27.89
C ALA A 438 -7.16 11.33 29.01
N VAL A 439 -7.92 10.58 29.81
CA VAL A 439 -8.69 11.12 30.94
C VAL A 439 -7.97 11.02 32.29
N GLY A 440 -7.10 10.02 32.49
CA GLY A 440 -6.50 9.72 33.79
C GLY A 440 -7.57 9.56 34.88
N ASP A 441 -7.39 10.25 36.01
CA ASP A 441 -8.35 10.24 37.13
C ASP A 441 -9.53 11.21 36.95
N GLN A 442 -9.64 11.92 35.81
CA GLN A 442 -10.64 12.99 35.62
C GLN A 442 -12.03 12.46 35.25
N ALA A 443 -12.14 11.24 34.70
CA ALA A 443 -13.40 10.60 34.32
C ALA A 443 -13.44 9.12 34.73
N THR A 444 -14.64 8.61 34.99
CA THR A 444 -14.87 7.18 35.23
C THR A 444 -15.02 6.44 33.91
N ILE A 445 -14.23 5.39 33.69
CA ILE A 445 -14.35 4.54 32.50
C ILE A 445 -15.10 3.25 32.84
N ASN A 446 -16.26 3.05 32.22
CA ASN A 446 -17.09 1.85 32.35
C ASN A 446 -16.88 0.98 31.09
N TYR A 447 -15.98 -0.01 31.17
CA TYR A 447 -15.71 -0.94 30.06
C TYR A 447 -16.66 -2.14 30.07
N ALA A 448 -17.13 -2.56 28.89
CA ALA A 448 -17.79 -3.85 28.68
C ALA A 448 -17.56 -4.34 27.25
N GLN A 449 -17.26 -5.63 27.04
CA GLN A 449 -16.99 -6.15 25.70
C GLN A 449 -18.25 -6.18 24.82
N GLY A 450 -19.42 -6.48 25.40
CA GLY A 450 -20.70 -6.55 24.69
C GLY A 450 -20.89 -7.83 23.88
N CYS A 451 -20.02 -8.11 22.91
CA CYS A 451 -20.06 -9.35 22.11
C CYS A 451 -18.69 -9.80 21.62
N GLU A 452 -18.64 -11.03 21.08
CA GLU A 452 -17.51 -11.49 20.25
C GLU A 452 -17.76 -11.16 18.78
N ARG A 453 -16.75 -10.61 18.09
CA ARG A 453 -16.85 -10.20 16.68
C ARG A 453 -17.21 -11.34 15.71
N TRP A 454 -16.82 -12.56 16.04
CA TRP A 454 -17.10 -13.78 15.27
C TRP A 454 -18.41 -14.49 15.68
N SER A 455 -19.25 -13.88 16.53
CA SER A 455 -20.43 -14.55 17.12
C SER A 455 -21.71 -13.72 16.99
N ASN A 456 -22.85 -14.42 16.94
CA ASN A 456 -24.19 -13.85 17.10
C ASN A 456 -24.68 -13.88 18.56
N ASP A 457 -23.85 -14.36 19.49
CA ASP A 457 -24.18 -14.41 20.92
C ASP A 457 -24.30 -12.99 21.51
N GLN A 458 -25.39 -12.77 22.26
CA GLN A 458 -25.74 -11.48 22.89
C GLN A 458 -25.60 -11.52 24.41
N SER A 459 -25.00 -12.57 24.98
CA SER A 459 -24.90 -12.77 26.44
C SER A 459 -24.15 -11.65 27.19
N GLY A 460 -23.29 -10.89 26.49
CA GLY A 460 -22.61 -9.72 27.05
C GLY A 460 -23.39 -8.40 26.95
N PHE A 461 -24.60 -8.40 26.38
CA PHE A 461 -25.36 -7.16 26.16
C PHE A 461 -25.82 -6.51 27.46
N ASP A 462 -26.26 -7.29 28.45
CA ASP A 462 -26.74 -6.75 29.73
C ASP A 462 -25.65 -5.94 30.45
N GLU A 463 -24.41 -6.42 30.47
CA GLU A 463 -23.24 -5.71 31.02
C GLU A 463 -22.95 -4.42 30.24
N ALA A 464 -22.99 -4.46 28.91
CA ALA A 464 -22.76 -3.27 28.08
C ALA A 464 -23.86 -2.22 28.22
N ILE A 465 -25.13 -2.64 28.29
CA ILE A 465 -26.29 -1.78 28.55
C ILE A 465 -26.19 -1.16 29.95
N GLU A 466 -25.73 -1.91 30.95
CA GLU A 466 -25.50 -1.39 32.31
C GLU A 466 -24.35 -0.38 32.35
N ALA A 467 -23.24 -0.64 31.65
CA ALA A 467 -22.11 0.28 31.51
C ALA A 467 -22.53 1.60 30.82
N ALA A 468 -23.32 1.52 29.75
CA ALA A 468 -23.88 2.69 29.07
C ALA A 468 -24.80 3.50 29.98
N LYS A 469 -25.81 2.87 30.61
CA LYS A 469 -26.79 3.56 31.49
C LYS A 469 -26.18 4.23 32.73
N LYS A 470 -24.95 3.89 33.11
CA LYS A 470 -24.17 4.53 34.19
C LYS A 470 -23.19 5.61 33.71
N SER A 471 -23.20 5.91 32.41
CA SER A 471 -22.27 6.81 31.75
C SER A 471 -22.99 8.02 31.16
N ASP A 472 -22.33 9.18 31.16
CA ASP A 472 -22.82 10.40 30.51
C ASP A 472 -22.79 10.29 28.97
N VAL A 473 -21.91 9.43 28.44
CA VAL A 473 -21.72 9.14 27.01
C VAL A 473 -21.20 7.70 26.84
N ALA A 474 -21.53 7.06 25.72
CA ALA A 474 -21.00 5.76 25.32
C ALA A 474 -20.19 5.86 24.03
N VAL A 475 -19.04 5.19 23.98
CA VAL A 475 -18.22 4.99 22.78
C VAL A 475 -18.26 3.49 22.44
N VAL A 476 -18.81 3.15 21.28
CA VAL A 476 -18.98 1.77 20.81
C VAL A 476 -18.06 1.51 19.63
N ILE A 477 -17.08 0.61 19.79
CA ILE A 477 -16.07 0.29 18.79
C ILE A 477 -16.35 -1.09 18.18
N VAL A 478 -16.68 -1.10 16.88
CA VAL A 478 -17.12 -2.26 16.08
C VAL A 478 -16.52 -2.18 14.68
N GLY A 479 -16.55 -3.26 13.90
CA GLY A 479 -16.15 -3.23 12.49
C GLY A 479 -15.76 -4.59 11.94
N THR A 480 -14.66 -4.61 11.19
CA THR A 480 -14.05 -5.83 10.62
C THR A 480 -12.79 -6.19 11.40
N TRP A 481 -12.24 -7.38 11.14
CA TRP A 481 -10.92 -7.81 11.61
C TRP A 481 -10.22 -8.66 10.56
N SER A 482 -8.89 -8.55 10.53
CA SER A 482 -7.97 -9.33 9.71
C SER A 482 -7.16 -10.31 10.57
N ARG A 483 -6.03 -10.82 10.06
CA ARG A 483 -5.09 -11.71 10.75
C ARG A 483 -3.64 -11.39 10.42
N ASP A 484 -2.76 -11.67 11.37
CA ASP A 484 -1.32 -11.72 11.12
C ASP A 484 -0.97 -12.84 10.12
N GLN A 485 0.20 -12.74 9.47
CA GLN A 485 0.58 -13.64 8.36
C GLN A 485 0.55 -15.13 8.72
N GLU A 486 0.76 -15.54 9.98
CA GLU A 486 0.69 -16.96 10.35
C GLU A 486 -0.78 -17.38 10.53
N GLN A 487 -1.57 -16.63 11.30
CA GLN A 487 -2.97 -16.95 11.54
C GLN A 487 -3.87 -16.83 10.30
N LEU A 488 -3.52 -15.96 9.35
CA LEU A 488 -4.25 -15.79 8.08
C LEU A 488 -4.17 -17.07 7.24
N TRP A 489 -2.95 -17.57 7.00
CA TRP A 489 -2.71 -18.76 6.20
C TRP A 489 -3.00 -20.09 6.94
N GLU A 490 -3.11 -20.07 8.27
CA GLU A 490 -3.74 -21.16 9.05
C GLU A 490 -5.27 -21.23 8.88
N GLY A 491 -5.92 -20.20 8.32
CA GLY A 491 -7.36 -20.15 8.11
C GLY A 491 -8.18 -19.81 9.36
N LEU A 492 -7.61 -19.06 10.31
CA LEU A 492 -8.39 -18.51 11.43
C LEU A 492 -9.41 -17.48 10.90
N ASN A 493 -10.58 -17.39 11.55
CA ASN A 493 -11.65 -16.51 11.10
C ASN A 493 -11.20 -15.04 10.95
N ALA A 494 -11.59 -14.42 9.85
CA ALA A 494 -11.29 -13.07 9.43
C ALA A 494 -12.47 -12.53 8.60
N THR A 495 -12.43 -11.23 8.31
CA THR A 495 -13.44 -10.54 7.47
C THR A 495 -12.82 -9.62 6.40
N THR A 496 -11.51 -9.41 6.45
CA THR A 496 -10.70 -8.77 5.42
C THR A 496 -9.31 -9.40 5.42
N GLY A 497 -8.44 -8.96 4.51
CA GLY A 497 -7.08 -9.46 4.33
C GLY A 497 -6.94 -10.37 3.10
N GLU A 498 -5.71 -10.71 2.74
CA GLU A 498 -5.42 -11.59 1.62
C GLU A 498 -6.19 -12.93 1.70
N HIS A 499 -6.83 -13.29 0.58
CA HIS A 499 -7.71 -14.45 0.43
C HIS A 499 -9.06 -14.39 1.20
N VAL A 500 -9.31 -13.36 2.01
CA VAL A 500 -10.52 -13.21 2.84
C VAL A 500 -11.51 -12.21 2.21
N ASP A 501 -12.28 -12.69 1.25
CA ASP A 501 -13.27 -11.89 0.53
C ASP A 501 -14.68 -12.00 1.16
N LEU A 502 -15.46 -10.92 1.10
CA LEU A 502 -16.83 -10.87 1.63
C LEU A 502 -17.88 -10.75 0.53
N ASN A 503 -19.08 -11.27 0.77
CA ASN A 503 -20.26 -11.04 -0.07
C ASN A 503 -21.27 -10.04 0.55
N ASP A 504 -20.97 -9.49 1.72
CA ASP A 504 -21.74 -8.47 2.45
C ASP A 504 -20.77 -7.49 3.12
N LEU A 505 -21.17 -6.23 3.28
CA LEU A 505 -20.39 -5.16 3.93
C LEU A 505 -21.05 -4.67 5.23
N SER A 506 -22.14 -5.32 5.66
CA SER A 506 -22.80 -5.08 6.95
C SER A 506 -21.93 -5.54 8.13
N LEU A 507 -22.18 -5.04 9.33
CA LEU A 507 -21.44 -5.47 10.52
C LEU A 507 -21.71 -6.94 10.85
N VAL A 508 -20.65 -7.75 10.88
CA VAL A 508 -20.74 -9.18 11.14
C VAL A 508 -21.14 -9.46 12.60
N GLY A 509 -22.00 -10.47 12.78
CA GLY A 509 -22.35 -11.01 14.10
C GLY A 509 -23.28 -10.12 14.92
N ALA A 510 -23.11 -10.14 16.24
CA ALA A 510 -23.92 -9.36 17.17
C ALA A 510 -23.58 -7.85 17.22
N GLN A 511 -22.67 -7.36 16.36
CA GLN A 511 -22.16 -5.99 16.40
C GLN A 511 -23.23 -4.91 16.10
N ALA A 512 -24.01 -5.03 15.03
CA ALA A 512 -25.11 -4.08 14.75
C ALA A 512 -26.22 -4.12 15.83
N PRO A 513 -26.69 -5.31 16.29
CA PRO A 513 -27.59 -5.41 17.45
C PRO A 513 -27.03 -4.78 18.73
N LEU A 514 -25.71 -4.88 18.99
CA LEU A 514 -25.07 -4.24 20.14
C LEU A 514 -25.15 -2.71 20.04
N VAL A 515 -24.76 -2.13 18.89
CA VAL A 515 -24.88 -0.67 18.67
C VAL A 515 -26.32 -0.20 18.88
N LYS A 516 -27.30 -0.95 18.36
CA LYS A 516 -28.72 -0.63 18.53
C LYS A 516 -29.15 -0.67 20.00
N ALA A 517 -28.76 -1.71 20.73
CA ALA A 517 -29.08 -1.86 22.14
C ALA A 517 -28.48 -0.76 23.04
N ILE A 518 -27.28 -0.26 22.70
CA ILE A 518 -26.67 0.88 23.40
C ILE A 518 -27.37 2.20 23.04
N ALA A 519 -27.66 2.46 21.77
CA ALA A 519 -28.41 3.65 21.35
C ALA A 519 -29.81 3.71 21.98
N ASP A 520 -30.50 2.57 22.11
CA ASP A 520 -31.81 2.44 22.75
C ASP A 520 -31.82 2.72 24.26
N THR A 521 -30.65 2.88 24.90
CA THR A 521 -30.57 3.38 26.28
C THR A 521 -30.90 4.87 26.40
N GLY A 522 -30.86 5.62 25.29
CA GLY A 522 -30.99 7.08 25.26
C GLY A 522 -29.74 7.85 25.66
N VAL A 523 -28.64 7.15 25.99
CA VAL A 523 -27.33 7.76 26.28
C VAL A 523 -26.69 8.22 24.96
N PRO A 524 -26.10 9.43 24.89
CA PRO A 524 -25.36 9.87 23.71
C PRO A 524 -24.32 8.83 23.31
N THR A 525 -24.44 8.33 22.08
CA THR A 525 -23.67 7.18 21.60
C THR A 525 -22.79 7.62 20.43
N VAL A 526 -21.49 7.47 20.59
CA VAL A 526 -20.48 7.66 19.55
C VAL A 526 -20.12 6.27 19.02
N VAL A 527 -20.25 6.05 17.71
CA VAL A 527 -19.79 4.80 17.08
C VAL A 527 -18.44 5.05 16.42
N VAL A 528 -17.51 4.13 16.63
CA VAL A 528 -16.22 4.09 15.92
C VAL A 528 -16.18 2.81 15.09
N PHE A 529 -16.13 2.95 13.77
CA PHE A 529 -15.79 1.85 12.88
C PHE A 529 -14.28 1.64 12.89
N SER A 530 -13.86 0.43 13.28
CA SER A 530 -12.48 -0.07 13.19
C SER A 530 -12.45 -1.16 12.11
N SER A 531 -11.98 -0.83 10.90
CA SER A 531 -12.13 -1.72 9.74
C SER A 531 -11.05 -1.60 8.66
N GLY A 532 -10.98 -2.58 7.77
CA GLY A 532 -10.10 -2.58 6.58
C GLY A 532 -10.77 -2.07 5.30
N LYS A 533 -12.09 -1.81 5.34
CA LYS A 533 -12.91 -1.43 4.18
C LYS A 533 -14.21 -0.72 4.62
N PRO A 534 -14.99 -0.14 3.69
CA PRO A 534 -16.30 0.41 4.00
C PRO A 534 -17.27 -0.58 4.65
N VAL A 535 -18.05 -0.07 5.60
CA VAL A 535 -19.12 -0.80 6.32
C VAL A 535 -20.47 -0.18 5.93
N THR A 536 -21.55 -0.98 5.77
CA THR A 536 -22.83 -0.50 5.19
C THR A 536 -24.00 -0.35 6.16
N GLU A 537 -23.76 0.20 7.35
CA GLU A 537 -24.78 0.41 8.38
C GLU A 537 -25.46 1.79 8.31
N THR A 538 -26.15 2.08 7.19
CA THR A 538 -26.67 3.42 6.87
C THR A 538 -27.58 4.07 7.91
N TRP A 539 -28.22 3.28 8.79
CA TRP A 539 -29.08 3.77 9.87
C TRP A 539 -28.28 4.51 10.97
N ILE A 540 -27.00 4.14 11.18
CA ILE A 540 -26.16 4.67 12.25
C ILE A 540 -25.93 6.19 12.15
N SER A 541 -25.91 6.76 10.94
CA SER A 541 -25.74 8.22 10.75
C SER A 541 -26.75 9.06 11.52
N ASN A 542 -27.99 8.58 11.60
CA ASN A 542 -29.12 9.36 12.12
C ASN A 542 -29.64 8.86 13.47
N SER A 543 -29.23 7.66 13.89
CA SER A 543 -29.64 7.06 15.17
C SER A 543 -28.61 7.23 16.30
N THR A 544 -27.41 7.73 15.99
CA THR A 544 -26.33 7.90 16.97
C THR A 544 -25.89 9.37 17.03
N SER A 545 -25.07 9.72 18.02
CA SER A 545 -24.70 11.10 18.31
C SER A 545 -23.46 11.55 17.53
N ALA A 546 -22.57 10.62 17.18
CA ALA A 546 -21.46 10.84 16.26
C ALA A 546 -20.99 9.51 15.65
N LEU A 547 -20.41 9.57 14.45
CA LEU A 547 -19.83 8.43 13.75
C LEU A 547 -18.40 8.76 13.31
N VAL A 548 -17.45 7.89 13.62
CA VAL A 548 -16.02 8.03 13.31
C VAL A 548 -15.55 6.78 12.56
N GLN A 549 -14.78 6.97 11.49
CA GLN A 549 -14.03 5.89 10.84
C GLN A 549 -12.56 6.00 11.26
N GLN A 550 -12.04 4.95 11.90
CA GLN A 550 -10.62 4.68 12.00
C GLN A 550 -10.36 3.37 11.24
N PHE A 551 -9.78 3.45 10.04
CA PHE A 551 -9.29 2.24 9.38
C PHE A 551 -8.21 1.57 10.25
N TYR A 552 -7.92 0.28 10.02
CA TYR A 552 -7.05 -0.52 10.89
C TYR A 552 -5.81 0.25 11.39
N PRO A 553 -5.64 0.36 12.72
CA PRO A 553 -4.80 1.38 13.30
C PRO A 553 -3.32 1.00 13.33
N SER A 554 -2.51 2.00 13.62
CA SER A 554 -1.12 1.82 14.06
C SER A 554 -1.05 1.17 15.45
N GLU A 555 0.15 0.84 15.90
CA GLU A 555 0.35 0.42 17.28
C GLU A 555 0.09 1.53 18.32
N GLN A 556 -0.09 2.78 17.88
CA GLN A 556 -0.52 3.92 18.69
C GLN A 556 -2.02 4.23 18.54
N GLY A 557 -2.79 3.35 17.89
CA GLY A 557 -4.19 3.54 17.49
C GLY A 557 -5.12 4.12 18.54
N GLY A 558 -5.09 3.58 19.76
CA GLY A 558 -5.90 4.09 20.86
C GLY A 558 -5.55 5.52 21.27
N TYR A 559 -4.28 5.91 21.22
CA TYR A 559 -3.88 7.30 21.47
C TYR A 559 -4.30 8.22 20.33
N ALA A 560 -4.15 7.78 19.06
CA ALA A 560 -4.61 8.53 17.90
C ALA A 560 -6.13 8.77 17.94
N LEU A 561 -6.90 7.73 18.29
CA LEU A 561 -8.35 7.82 18.47
C LEU A 561 -8.73 8.72 19.65
N ALA A 562 -8.03 8.62 20.79
CA ALA A 562 -8.30 9.47 21.95
C ALA A 562 -7.96 10.94 21.70
N ASP A 563 -6.88 11.24 20.94
CA ASP A 563 -6.53 12.60 20.50
C ASP A 563 -7.71 13.24 19.76
N VAL A 564 -8.33 12.50 18.84
CA VAL A 564 -9.54 12.94 18.12
C VAL A 564 -10.73 13.03 19.08
N LEU A 565 -11.11 11.92 19.74
CA LEU A 565 -12.34 11.85 20.55
C LEU A 565 -12.42 12.95 21.61
N PHE A 566 -11.30 13.31 22.26
CA PHE A 566 -11.26 14.40 23.25
C PHE A 566 -10.83 15.76 22.69
N GLY A 567 -10.52 15.84 21.39
CA GLY A 567 -10.28 17.10 20.71
C GLY A 567 -8.92 17.75 20.97
N ASP A 568 -7.94 16.98 21.47
CA ASP A 568 -6.52 17.37 21.46
C ASP A 568 -6.01 17.47 20.01
N TYR A 569 -6.59 16.65 19.10
CA TYR A 569 -6.51 16.79 17.66
C TYR A 569 -7.90 17.07 17.07
N ASN A 570 -7.97 17.95 16.06
CA ASN A 570 -9.20 18.24 15.32
C ASN A 570 -9.21 17.37 14.05
N PRO A 571 -10.15 16.42 13.87
CA PRO A 571 -10.10 15.44 12.79
C PRO A 571 -10.02 16.12 11.43
N SER A 572 -9.19 15.54 10.57
CA SER A 572 -8.81 16.10 9.27
C SER A 572 -8.75 15.07 8.15
N GLY A 573 -8.97 13.79 8.46
CA GLY A 573 -9.00 12.73 7.47
C GLY A 573 -10.18 12.90 6.51
N LYS A 574 -9.98 12.50 5.25
CA LYS A 574 -10.99 12.47 4.20
C LYS A 574 -10.98 11.09 3.56
N LEU A 575 -12.15 10.50 3.30
CA LEU A 575 -12.28 9.15 2.77
C LEU A 575 -11.46 8.93 1.49
N SER A 576 -10.52 7.98 1.53
CA SER A 576 -9.78 7.49 0.36
C SER A 576 -10.62 6.60 -0.56
N VAL A 577 -11.80 6.16 -0.11
CA VAL A 577 -12.71 5.24 -0.80
C VAL A 577 -14.17 5.59 -0.50
N SER A 578 -15.05 5.52 -1.50
CA SER A 578 -16.48 5.81 -1.37
C SER A 578 -17.20 4.71 -0.59
N PHE A 579 -18.07 5.09 0.35
CA PHE A 579 -18.87 4.15 1.13
C PHE A 579 -20.21 3.88 0.41
N PRO A 580 -20.55 2.63 0.07
CA PRO A 580 -21.86 2.30 -0.51
C PRO A 580 -22.95 2.27 0.56
N ARG A 581 -24.22 2.22 0.14
CA ARG A 581 -25.37 2.03 1.04
C ARG A 581 -25.67 0.56 1.33
N SER A 582 -25.14 -0.35 0.51
CA SER A 582 -25.25 -1.79 0.60
C SER A 582 -24.25 -2.41 -0.39
N VAL A 583 -23.80 -3.65 -0.16
CA VAL A 583 -23.06 -4.45 -1.15
C VAL A 583 -23.78 -4.57 -2.50
N GLY A 584 -25.12 -4.49 -2.51
CA GLY A 584 -25.93 -4.50 -3.73
C GLY A 584 -25.83 -3.25 -4.61
N ALA A 585 -25.15 -2.20 -4.14
CA ALA A 585 -24.92 -0.94 -4.87
C ALA A 585 -23.50 -0.83 -5.47
N LEU A 586 -22.72 -1.93 -5.46
CA LEU A 586 -21.38 -1.96 -6.04
C LEU A 586 -21.42 -2.06 -7.59
N PRO A 587 -20.42 -1.49 -8.29
CA PRO A 587 -19.30 -0.71 -7.77
C PRO A 587 -19.68 0.74 -7.45
N ILE A 588 -18.99 1.36 -6.48
CA ILE A 588 -19.40 2.65 -5.90
C ILE A 588 -18.48 3.84 -6.24
N TYR A 589 -17.30 3.63 -6.83
CA TYR A 589 -16.26 4.64 -7.07
C TYR A 589 -16.75 5.97 -7.69
N TYR A 590 -16.15 7.09 -7.28
CA TYR A 590 -16.64 8.44 -7.59
C TYR A 590 -16.37 8.90 -9.04
N ASP A 591 -15.29 8.41 -9.66
CA ASP A 591 -14.80 8.76 -11.01
C ASP A 591 -15.46 7.90 -12.11
N TYR A 592 -16.72 7.49 -11.89
CA TYR A 592 -17.49 6.73 -12.87
C TYR A 592 -17.56 7.47 -14.21
N LEU A 593 -17.48 6.72 -15.32
CA LEU A 593 -17.65 7.25 -16.67
C LEU A 593 -18.98 8.01 -16.79
N ASN A 594 -19.01 9.07 -17.59
CA ASN A 594 -20.24 9.77 -17.94
C ASN A 594 -21.31 8.77 -18.44
N SER A 595 -22.55 8.93 -17.96
CA SER A 595 -23.69 7.97 -17.97
C SER A 595 -23.70 6.86 -16.91
N GLY A 596 -22.66 6.68 -16.09
CA GLY A 596 -22.49 5.49 -15.24
C GLY A 596 -23.25 5.44 -13.91
N ARG A 597 -23.89 6.52 -13.44
CA ARG A 597 -24.52 6.55 -12.09
C ARG A 597 -25.83 7.34 -12.00
N SER A 598 -25.80 8.62 -12.32
CA SER A 598 -26.95 9.53 -12.13
C SER A 598 -27.95 9.41 -13.29
N ILE A 599 -28.86 8.42 -13.20
CA ILE A 599 -29.78 8.04 -14.29
C ILE A 599 -31.25 8.41 -13.98
N GLY A 600 -31.71 8.19 -12.74
CA GLY A 600 -33.12 8.34 -12.35
C GLY A 600 -33.29 8.45 -10.84
N ASP A 601 -34.50 8.14 -10.35
CA ASP A 601 -34.89 8.28 -8.94
C ASP A 601 -34.66 7.00 -8.11
N SER A 602 -34.28 7.18 -6.84
CA SER A 602 -34.05 6.10 -5.88
C SER A 602 -35.27 5.83 -5.00
N GLY A 603 -35.65 4.56 -4.88
CA GLY A 603 -36.61 4.12 -3.87
C GLY A 603 -35.96 4.02 -2.47
N PHE A 604 -36.78 3.95 -1.43
CA PHE A 604 -36.32 3.85 -0.05
C PHE A 604 -37.41 3.25 0.87
N ILE A 605 -37.00 2.88 2.08
CA ILE A 605 -37.91 2.47 3.16
C ILE A 605 -37.90 3.62 4.19
N THR A 606 -39.09 4.06 4.61
CA THR A 606 -39.24 5.09 5.66
C THR A 606 -39.05 4.51 7.06
N GLU A 607 -38.90 5.38 8.06
CA GLU A 607 -38.81 5.00 9.49
C GLU A 607 -40.02 4.22 10.04
N ASN A 608 -41.15 4.21 9.30
CA ASN A 608 -42.36 3.45 9.63
C ASN A 608 -42.64 2.30 8.64
N ASP A 609 -41.58 1.71 8.07
CA ASP A 609 -41.59 0.55 7.17
C ASP A 609 -42.42 0.73 5.88
N THR A 610 -42.71 1.98 5.47
CA THR A 610 -43.38 2.24 4.20
C THR A 610 -42.37 2.21 3.06
N ILE A 611 -42.62 1.35 2.08
CA ILE A 611 -41.79 1.23 0.87
C ILE A 611 -42.19 2.32 -0.13
N VAL A 612 -41.26 3.21 -0.44
CA VAL A 612 -41.35 4.15 -1.56
C VAL A 612 -40.58 3.57 -2.73
N PHE A 613 -41.30 3.20 -3.79
CA PHE A 613 -40.72 2.64 -5.01
C PHE A 613 -40.10 3.72 -5.89
N GLY A 614 -38.85 3.52 -6.31
CA GLY A 614 -38.19 4.28 -7.37
C GLY A 614 -37.78 3.37 -8.54
N HIS A 615 -36.71 3.72 -9.25
CA HIS A 615 -36.20 2.95 -10.39
C HIS A 615 -34.71 2.58 -10.27
N GLN A 616 -33.88 3.51 -9.80
CA GLN A 616 -32.44 3.34 -9.57
C GLN A 616 -32.12 3.61 -8.09
N TYR A 617 -32.31 2.64 -7.18
CA TYR A 617 -32.93 1.33 -7.40
C TYR A 617 -34.42 1.35 -7.07
N VAL A 618 -35.11 0.24 -7.35
CA VAL A 618 -36.53 0.04 -6.99
C VAL A 618 -36.75 0.29 -5.49
N ILE A 619 -35.84 -0.21 -4.66
CA ILE A 619 -35.70 0.10 -3.23
C ILE A 619 -34.19 0.21 -2.97
N GLY A 620 -33.72 1.34 -2.46
CA GLY A 620 -32.29 1.66 -2.29
C GLY A 620 -31.77 2.64 -3.35
N SER A 621 -30.52 3.07 -3.20
CA SER A 621 -29.87 4.07 -4.06
C SER A 621 -28.46 3.64 -4.49
N PRO A 622 -28.05 3.89 -5.75
CA PRO A 622 -26.68 3.68 -6.23
C PRO A 622 -25.74 4.84 -5.85
N LEU A 623 -26.28 5.95 -5.32
CA LEU A 623 -25.48 7.04 -4.81
C LEU A 623 -24.77 6.61 -3.51
N PRO A 624 -23.54 7.09 -3.26
CA PRO A 624 -22.82 6.74 -2.04
C PRO A 624 -23.60 7.12 -0.78
N TRP A 625 -23.24 6.45 0.31
CA TRP A 625 -23.57 6.89 1.66
C TRP A 625 -22.67 8.07 2.06
N TYR A 626 -21.36 7.89 1.87
CA TYR A 626 -20.33 8.93 1.93
C TYR A 626 -19.43 8.82 0.70
N GLU A 627 -19.23 9.91 0.00
CA GLU A 627 -18.43 9.97 -1.21
C GLU A 627 -16.90 9.98 -0.94
N PHE A 628 -16.11 9.67 -1.97
CA PHE A 628 -14.68 9.93 -1.98
C PHE A 628 -14.37 11.38 -1.59
N GLY A 629 -13.35 11.56 -0.75
CA GLY A 629 -12.95 12.86 -0.23
C GLY A 629 -13.84 13.41 0.88
N TYR A 630 -14.87 12.70 1.33
CA TYR A 630 -15.72 13.13 2.44
C TYR A 630 -15.00 13.06 3.80
N GLY A 631 -15.19 14.07 4.64
CA GLY A 631 -14.74 14.05 6.04
C GLY A 631 -14.99 15.38 6.72
N LYS A 632 -15.61 15.33 7.91
CA LYS A 632 -15.92 16.51 8.73
C LYS A 632 -14.75 16.91 9.63
N SER A 633 -14.82 18.13 10.13
CA SER A 633 -13.98 18.68 11.19
C SER A 633 -14.87 19.09 12.38
N TYR A 634 -14.27 19.39 13.55
CA TYR A 634 -14.98 20.11 14.61
C TYR A 634 -15.19 21.60 14.30
N SER A 635 -14.51 22.10 13.28
CA SER A 635 -14.59 23.48 12.82
C SER A 635 -15.22 23.55 11.41
N THR A 636 -15.72 24.72 11.02
CA THR A 636 -16.33 24.95 9.69
C THR A 636 -15.37 25.75 8.82
N PHE A 637 -15.26 25.36 7.54
CA PHE A 637 -14.43 26.06 6.56
C PHE A 637 -15.29 26.73 5.49
N ASN A 638 -15.13 28.05 5.36
CA ASN A 638 -15.73 28.83 4.30
C ASN A 638 -14.72 29.07 3.17
N TYR A 639 -15.18 28.90 1.92
CA TYR A 639 -14.36 29.00 0.71
C TYR A 639 -14.81 30.25 -0.07
N GLY A 640 -13.85 31.05 -0.50
CA GLY A 640 -14.06 32.20 -1.38
C GLY A 640 -14.19 31.79 -2.85
N THR A 641 -14.19 32.80 -3.71
CA THR A 641 -14.19 32.60 -5.17
C THR A 641 -12.95 31.82 -5.62
N VAL A 642 -13.15 30.82 -6.48
CA VAL A 642 -12.07 30.12 -7.19
C VAL A 642 -11.55 31.01 -8.32
N ASN A 643 -10.24 31.17 -8.39
CA ASN A 643 -9.54 31.93 -9.43
C ASN A 643 -8.56 31.02 -10.16
N LEU A 644 -8.32 31.29 -11.44
CA LEU A 644 -7.26 30.67 -12.24
C LEU A 644 -6.29 31.76 -12.67
N ASP A 645 -4.98 31.48 -12.68
CA ASP A 645 -3.98 32.41 -13.20
C ASP A 645 -4.09 32.61 -14.72
N LYS A 646 -4.58 31.59 -15.43
CA LYS A 646 -4.82 31.55 -16.88
C LYS A 646 -6.18 30.96 -17.21
N THR A 647 -6.80 31.44 -18.29
CA THR A 647 -8.10 30.97 -18.79
C THR A 647 -8.02 30.42 -20.21
N ASN A 648 -7.01 30.79 -21.00
CA ASN A 648 -6.73 30.21 -22.31
C ASN A 648 -5.29 29.71 -22.26
N VAL A 649 -5.07 28.44 -22.60
CA VAL A 649 -3.81 27.72 -22.39
C VAL A 649 -3.52 26.73 -23.51
N THR A 650 -2.28 26.27 -23.58
CA THR A 650 -1.85 25.16 -24.44
C THR A 650 -1.74 23.86 -23.64
N ALA A 651 -1.65 22.72 -24.32
CA ALA A 651 -1.45 21.41 -23.67
C ALA A 651 -0.13 21.27 -22.86
N THR A 652 0.78 22.26 -22.96
CA THR A 652 2.07 22.31 -22.25
C THR A 652 2.12 23.37 -21.15
N ASP A 653 1.02 24.07 -20.89
CA ASP A 653 0.93 25.02 -19.78
C ASP A 653 0.62 24.34 -18.45
N THR A 654 1.03 24.97 -17.35
CA THR A 654 0.46 24.76 -16.02
C THR A 654 -0.62 25.83 -15.76
N VAL A 655 -1.74 25.44 -15.16
CA VAL A 655 -2.78 26.34 -14.61
C VAL A 655 -2.71 26.30 -13.09
N THR A 656 -2.62 27.45 -12.43
CA THR A 656 -2.67 27.55 -10.97
C THR A 656 -4.08 27.91 -10.53
N VAL A 657 -4.72 26.97 -9.84
CA VAL A 657 -6.00 27.16 -9.17
C VAL A 657 -5.74 27.82 -7.82
N SER A 658 -6.47 28.88 -7.50
CA SER A 658 -6.34 29.56 -6.21
C SER A 658 -7.69 29.86 -5.58
N VAL A 659 -7.80 29.55 -4.29
CA VAL A 659 -9.01 29.80 -3.48
C VAL A 659 -8.60 30.32 -2.10
N ASP A 660 -9.34 31.30 -1.61
CA ASP A 660 -9.25 31.74 -0.22
C ASP A 660 -10.09 30.82 0.67
N VAL A 661 -9.49 30.19 1.69
CA VAL A 661 -10.21 29.38 2.68
C VAL A 661 -10.07 30.02 4.06
N THR A 662 -11.17 30.04 4.81
CA THR A 662 -11.23 30.60 6.17
C THR A 662 -11.74 29.55 7.15
N ASN A 663 -11.01 29.32 8.23
CA ASN A 663 -11.52 28.60 9.39
C ASN A 663 -12.46 29.53 10.16
N GLU A 664 -13.76 29.22 10.22
CA GLU A 664 -14.75 30.04 10.91
C GLU A 664 -14.76 29.84 12.44
N ASP A 665 -14.09 28.80 12.95
CA ASP A 665 -13.91 28.58 14.38
C ASP A 665 -12.87 29.55 14.95
N THR A 666 -13.34 30.50 15.76
CA THR A 666 -12.50 31.52 16.42
C THR A 666 -11.83 31.03 17.71
N SER A 667 -11.99 29.75 18.06
CA SER A 667 -11.48 29.15 19.30
C SER A 667 -10.50 28.00 19.11
N ARG A 668 -10.49 27.34 17.94
CA ARG A 668 -9.65 26.16 17.67
C ARG A 668 -8.95 26.24 16.32
N ASN A 669 -7.73 25.71 16.29
CA ASN A 669 -7.05 25.40 15.05
C ASN A 669 -7.72 24.19 14.38
N ALA A 670 -7.67 24.15 13.06
CA ALA A 670 -8.33 23.11 12.26
C ALA A 670 -7.53 22.86 10.97
N THR A 671 -7.68 21.68 10.39
CA THR A 671 -6.99 21.30 9.15
C THR A 671 -8.03 20.90 8.11
N GLU A 672 -7.89 21.39 6.89
CA GLU A 672 -8.77 21.08 5.75
C GLU A 672 -7.95 20.51 4.60
N VAL A 673 -8.56 19.61 3.83
CA VAL A 673 -8.00 19.09 2.57
C VAL A 673 -8.78 19.72 1.42
N ILE A 674 -8.17 20.72 0.78
CA ILE A 674 -8.73 21.42 -0.38
C ILE A 674 -8.55 20.51 -1.58
N GLN A 675 -9.66 20.10 -2.20
CA GLN A 675 -9.66 19.10 -3.28
C GLN A 675 -10.02 19.77 -4.61
N VAL A 676 -9.25 19.47 -5.66
CA VAL A 676 -9.43 20.02 -7.01
C VAL A 676 -9.73 18.90 -7.98
N TYR A 677 -10.96 18.90 -8.48
CA TYR A 677 -11.44 17.98 -9.50
C TYR A 677 -11.51 18.68 -10.87
N VAL A 678 -11.12 17.97 -11.91
CA VAL A 678 -11.24 18.42 -13.31
C VAL A 678 -12.31 17.62 -14.01
N VAL A 679 -13.10 18.31 -14.83
CA VAL A 679 -14.06 17.74 -15.78
C VAL A 679 -13.66 18.19 -17.18
N ASP A 680 -13.40 17.24 -18.07
CA ASP A 680 -13.38 17.47 -19.51
C ASP A 680 -14.84 17.48 -19.99
N GLU A 681 -15.32 18.67 -20.38
CA GLU A 681 -16.74 18.89 -20.69
C GLU A 681 -17.16 18.22 -22.03
N TYR A 682 -16.23 18.04 -22.98
CA TYR A 682 -16.54 17.57 -24.34
C TYR A 682 -15.38 16.76 -24.95
N ALA A 683 -15.31 15.48 -24.60
CA ALA A 683 -14.33 14.52 -25.10
C ALA A 683 -14.76 13.76 -26.37
N SER A 684 -13.79 13.31 -27.18
CA SER A 684 -14.01 12.43 -28.36
C SER A 684 -14.44 11.00 -28.01
N VAL A 685 -14.27 10.59 -26.75
CA VAL A 685 -14.69 9.30 -26.17
C VAL A 685 -15.31 9.53 -24.79
N VAL A 686 -16.01 8.55 -24.24
CA VAL A 686 -16.55 8.68 -22.88
C VAL A 686 -15.40 8.67 -21.85
N VAL A 687 -15.36 9.69 -21.00
CA VAL A 687 -14.39 9.91 -19.92
C VAL A 687 -15.06 9.87 -18.54
N PRO A 688 -14.30 9.76 -17.44
CA PRO A 688 -14.80 9.95 -16.07
C PRO A 688 -15.60 11.25 -15.90
N ASN A 689 -16.65 11.22 -15.08
CA ASN A 689 -17.52 12.39 -14.83
C ASN A 689 -16.79 13.56 -14.14
N ARG A 690 -15.74 13.24 -13.37
CA ARG A 690 -14.77 14.15 -12.75
C ARG A 690 -13.56 13.32 -12.32
N GLN A 691 -12.38 13.94 -12.23
CA GLN A 691 -11.17 13.31 -11.68
C GLN A 691 -10.46 14.26 -10.73
N LEU A 692 -9.98 13.76 -9.60
CA LEU A 692 -9.03 14.47 -8.75
C LEU A 692 -7.74 14.67 -9.54
N LYS A 693 -7.24 15.91 -9.57
CA LYS A 693 -5.99 16.28 -10.25
C LYS A 693 -5.06 17.13 -9.39
N GLY A 694 -5.50 17.49 -8.18
CA GLY A 694 -4.71 18.21 -7.21
C GLY A 694 -5.41 18.28 -5.86
N PHE A 695 -4.62 18.35 -4.79
CA PHE A 695 -5.09 18.63 -3.45
C PHE A 695 -3.98 19.28 -2.62
N ASP A 696 -4.35 19.99 -1.57
CA ASP A 696 -3.45 20.46 -0.53
C ASP A 696 -4.09 20.32 0.86
N LYS A 697 -3.30 19.92 1.86
CA LYS A 697 -3.75 19.72 3.24
C LYS A 697 -3.19 20.83 4.12
N VAL A 698 -4.04 21.77 4.49
CA VAL A 698 -3.63 23.04 5.08
C VAL A 698 -4.13 23.16 6.51
N VAL A 699 -3.21 23.43 7.43
CA VAL A 699 -3.54 23.78 8.83
C VAL A 699 -3.89 25.27 8.91
N PHE A 700 -5.01 25.59 9.54
CA PHE A 700 -5.49 26.94 9.81
C PHE A 700 -5.52 27.20 11.31
N GLY A 701 -5.05 28.37 11.72
CA GLY A 701 -5.29 28.93 13.04
C GLY A 701 -6.78 29.24 13.26
N ALA A 702 -7.16 29.44 14.51
CA ALA A 702 -8.50 29.90 14.87
C ALA A 702 -8.85 31.24 14.19
N GLY A 703 -9.94 31.29 13.43
CA GLY A 703 -10.35 32.46 12.64
C GLY A 703 -9.43 32.80 11.46
N GLU A 704 -8.44 31.96 11.13
CA GLU A 704 -7.44 32.26 10.11
C GLU A 704 -7.99 32.08 8.70
N LYS A 705 -7.64 33.02 7.82
CA LYS A 705 -7.86 32.96 6.37
C LYS A 705 -6.52 32.76 5.66
N LYS A 706 -6.43 31.78 4.76
CA LYS A 706 -5.28 31.56 3.86
C LYS A 706 -5.73 31.46 2.41
N THR A 707 -4.88 31.94 1.51
CA THR A 707 -4.99 31.65 0.09
C THR A 707 -4.26 30.34 -0.19
N VAL A 708 -4.99 29.34 -0.69
CA VAL A 708 -4.45 28.04 -1.13
C VAL A 708 -4.18 28.11 -2.64
N GLN A 709 -3.13 27.46 -3.10
CA GLN A 709 -2.72 27.42 -4.51
C GLN A 709 -2.36 25.98 -4.90
N ILE A 710 -3.03 25.46 -5.93
CA ILE A 710 -2.85 24.09 -6.43
C ILE A 710 -2.61 24.19 -7.93
N SER A 711 -1.49 23.67 -8.39
CA SER A 711 -1.10 23.67 -9.81
C SER A 711 -1.62 22.43 -10.51
N LEU A 712 -2.12 22.61 -11.73
CA LEU A 712 -2.56 21.57 -12.65
C LEU A 712 -1.71 21.65 -13.92
N ASP A 713 -0.89 20.64 -14.18
CA ASP A 713 -0.19 20.52 -15.45
C ASP A 713 -1.17 20.00 -16.51
N VAL A 714 -1.42 20.81 -17.55
CA VAL A 714 -2.47 20.53 -18.54
C VAL A 714 -2.16 19.25 -19.33
N SER A 715 -0.88 18.87 -19.42
CA SER A 715 -0.43 17.59 -19.98
C SER A 715 -1.07 16.37 -19.32
N ASP A 716 -1.50 16.47 -18.06
CA ASP A 716 -1.95 15.33 -17.26
C ASP A 716 -3.49 15.20 -17.25
N LEU A 717 -4.17 16.10 -17.98
CA LEU A 717 -5.62 16.22 -18.06
C LEU A 717 -6.22 15.56 -19.30
N GLY A 718 -5.37 15.00 -20.18
CA GLY A 718 -5.77 14.32 -21.40
C GLY A 718 -6.36 12.93 -21.21
N LEU A 719 -6.79 12.35 -22.33
CA LEU A 719 -7.51 11.08 -22.43
C LEU A 719 -6.85 10.12 -23.45
N TRP A 720 -7.21 8.84 -23.38
CA TRP A 720 -6.87 7.85 -24.41
C TRP A 720 -7.98 7.76 -25.46
N ASN A 721 -7.73 8.35 -26.64
CA ASN A 721 -8.74 8.52 -27.68
C ASN A 721 -9.16 7.19 -28.37
N VAL A 722 -9.95 7.27 -29.45
CA VAL A 722 -10.41 6.09 -30.21
C VAL A 722 -9.26 5.25 -30.80
N ASN A 723 -8.10 5.86 -31.06
CA ASN A 723 -6.90 5.20 -31.60
C ASN A 723 -5.90 4.76 -30.52
N MET A 724 -6.29 4.81 -29.24
CA MET A 724 -5.41 4.55 -28.09
C MET A 724 -4.15 5.42 -28.07
N GLN A 725 -4.30 6.69 -28.44
CA GLN A 725 -3.27 7.72 -28.25
C GLN A 725 -3.67 8.63 -27.10
N TYR A 726 -2.73 8.94 -26.21
CA TYR A 726 -2.93 9.92 -25.16
C TYR A 726 -2.90 11.33 -25.75
N VAL A 727 -3.96 12.11 -25.55
CA VAL A 727 -4.14 13.45 -26.11
C VAL A 727 -4.84 14.37 -25.12
N VAL A 728 -4.41 15.64 -25.07
CA VAL A 728 -5.21 16.73 -24.50
C VAL A 728 -5.97 17.35 -25.67
N GLU A 729 -7.30 17.22 -25.68
CA GLU A 729 -8.13 17.72 -26.77
C GLU A 729 -8.43 19.23 -26.57
N PRO A 730 -8.40 20.08 -27.62
CA PRO A 730 -8.80 21.48 -27.50
C PRO A 730 -10.27 21.58 -27.10
N GLY A 731 -10.55 22.22 -25.96
CA GLY A 731 -11.84 22.12 -25.30
C GLY A 731 -11.91 22.90 -23.99
N ALA A 732 -13.05 22.81 -23.31
CA ALA A 732 -13.30 23.43 -22.02
C ALA A 732 -13.02 22.44 -20.89
N PHE A 733 -12.16 22.82 -19.96
CA PHE A 733 -11.87 22.06 -18.75
C PHE A 733 -12.41 22.83 -17.55
N ASN A 734 -13.36 22.23 -16.85
CA ASN A 734 -14.02 22.80 -15.69
C ASN A 734 -13.31 22.31 -14.41
N VAL A 735 -12.97 23.24 -13.55
CA VAL A 735 -12.19 23.06 -12.33
C VAL A 735 -13.15 23.23 -11.16
N LEU A 736 -13.45 22.14 -10.46
CA LEU A 736 -14.32 22.10 -9.29
C LEU A 736 -13.45 22.06 -8.03
N VAL A 737 -13.65 23.00 -7.11
CA VAL A 737 -12.91 23.06 -5.84
C VAL A 737 -13.87 22.80 -4.69
N GLY A 738 -13.55 21.82 -3.84
CA GLY A 738 -14.46 21.32 -2.81
C GLY A 738 -13.79 20.80 -1.55
N SER A 739 -14.64 20.44 -0.58
CA SER A 739 -14.28 19.76 0.68
C SER A 739 -14.51 18.23 0.61
N SER A 740 -15.12 17.76 -0.49
CA SER A 740 -15.23 16.36 -0.94
C SER A 740 -15.51 16.31 -2.45
N SER A 741 -15.65 15.11 -3.03
CA SER A 741 -16.02 14.96 -4.46
C SER A 741 -17.45 15.40 -4.82
N LEU A 742 -18.34 15.59 -3.83
CA LEU A 742 -19.70 16.11 -4.02
C LEU A 742 -19.91 17.50 -3.38
N ASP A 743 -19.23 17.83 -2.28
CA ASP A 743 -19.28 19.11 -1.60
C ASP A 743 -18.36 20.15 -2.29
N ILE A 744 -18.75 20.52 -3.51
CA ILE A 744 -18.07 21.52 -4.34
C ILE A 744 -18.48 22.92 -3.88
N ARG A 745 -17.49 23.73 -3.48
CA ARG A 745 -17.67 25.06 -2.90
C ARG A 745 -17.50 26.20 -3.90
N GLY A 746 -16.81 25.94 -5.01
CA GLY A 746 -16.66 26.88 -6.11
C GLY A 746 -16.12 26.20 -7.37
N ASN A 747 -16.19 26.89 -8.50
CA ASN A 747 -15.64 26.42 -9.76
C ASN A 747 -15.08 27.55 -10.63
N ALA A 748 -14.31 27.15 -11.65
CA ALA A 748 -13.83 28.00 -12.72
C ALA A 748 -13.62 27.14 -13.99
N THR A 749 -13.40 27.76 -15.15
CA THR A 749 -13.18 27.03 -16.41
C THR A 749 -11.99 27.64 -17.13
N PHE A 750 -11.15 26.80 -17.73
CA PHE A 750 -10.15 27.22 -18.72
C PHE A 750 -10.34 26.48 -20.03
N TYR A 751 -9.70 26.98 -21.09
CA TYR A 751 -9.83 26.47 -22.44
C TYR A 751 -8.46 26.11 -23.01
N VAL A 752 -8.32 24.88 -23.50
CA VAL A 752 -7.14 24.42 -24.24
C VAL A 752 -7.32 24.75 -25.72
N SER A 753 -6.30 25.33 -26.36
CA SER A 753 -6.30 25.76 -27.78
C SER A 753 -5.29 25.00 -28.63
#